data_AF-A0A6C0DQD4-F1
#
_entry.id   AF-A0A6C0DQD4-F1
#
_cell.length_a   1.000
_cell.length_b   1.000
_cell.length_c   1.000
_cell.angle_alpha   90.00
_cell.angle_beta   90.00
_cell.angle_gamma   90.00
#
_symmetry.space_group_name_H-M   'P 1'
#
loop_
_entity.id
_entity.type
_entity.pdbx_description
1 polymer ?
#
loop_
_entity_poly.entity_id
_entity_poly.type
_entity_poly.pdbx_seq_one_letter_code
_entity_poly.pdbx_strand_id
1 'polypeptide(L)'
;MGKPKCVSKDYKNEPCRFQCLNDSRFCKNHQYMNEYTDYMLDNLALCSGCKKMNYFENDNRTCEKCKERGKVGREKLKEKIVLCKKDGCKFKKSDENSYCGIHQLCVFVDETVELNKNTCYNYIRGCRSQLELDYDYSKCADCLEKEREKDRSRRTCVREENKKKVELEGVVNTKFCTTCCKELHIDNFIGALSIITKTCMGCREQNRLQDLKRDKEHRNELARMNDSKPERIQVKKEWKENNYEKVAKTWIDSRGRKIEEIGVEGYLKLQADQAKKWREKNPEKMVEANENKKNSRQLQYNVYSRNAELKRLTFEISFEDYCSIVNNECYYCGVTQSRGFNGVDRKNQNEGYLLDNCVSCCKMCNYMKGSTSDDIFIKRAEHILTFQKKINGKYYPECFADHHGSGYGEYRIRAIQKNIEYSITPEEYYNIVKNDCYLCGKPNIRNHNNGIDRVDNMKGYVLDNIKACCGECNYMKKNFVLDDVMNKFMMIFEKHRGDFEDERHQFFTQIRIETTDSESFELTNSFIENAVVLQTNNENGIVDNQKETTVPDKIDKKELNRLRQRRYRENKIKEKGIDFIKEKHNEKMRRLRNNNNNNNNNNNNSIVKNENKLSIEERREKNRLKKQKRRENLKEKYGDEEYKKMRAKEIADHRKKKREQLLEENNYIIPEV
;
A
#
# COMPACT_ATOMS: atom_id res chain seq x y z
N MET A 1 -71.30 -85.04 -84.24
CA MET A 1 -71.65 -84.18 -83.08
C MET A 1 -70.79 -82.93 -83.12
N GLY A 2 -71.36 -81.73 -83.14
CA GLY A 2 -70.59 -80.48 -83.23
C GLY A 2 -69.82 -80.21 -81.93
N LYS A 3 -68.58 -79.71 -82.05
CA LYS A 3 -67.78 -79.31 -80.87
C LYS A 3 -68.52 -78.23 -80.06
N PRO A 4 -68.52 -78.31 -78.71
CA PRO A 4 -69.19 -77.33 -77.88
C PRO A 4 -68.62 -75.92 -78.08
N LYS A 5 -69.48 -74.89 -77.94
CA LYS A 5 -69.08 -73.48 -77.99
C LYS A 5 -68.42 -73.06 -76.67
N CYS A 6 -67.48 -72.12 -76.75
CA CYS A 6 -66.81 -71.58 -75.57
C CYS A 6 -67.80 -70.87 -74.63
N VAL A 7 -67.70 -71.16 -73.33
CA VAL A 7 -68.63 -70.68 -72.30
C VAL A 7 -68.38 -69.20 -71.91
N SER A 8 -67.26 -68.61 -72.31
CA SER A 8 -66.88 -67.23 -71.95
C SER A 8 -67.51 -66.16 -72.86
N LYS A 9 -67.29 -64.89 -72.52
CA LYS A 9 -67.74 -63.70 -73.27
C LYS A 9 -66.57 -63.05 -74.03
N ASP A 10 -66.86 -62.40 -75.15
CA ASP A 10 -65.89 -61.60 -75.90
C ASP A 10 -65.68 -60.20 -75.28
N TYR A 11 -64.85 -59.38 -75.90
CA TYR A 11 -64.54 -58.02 -75.42
C TYR A 11 -65.73 -57.05 -75.48
N LYS A 12 -66.83 -57.40 -76.16
CA LYS A 12 -68.09 -56.65 -76.19
C LYS A 12 -69.09 -57.17 -75.16
N ASN A 13 -68.69 -58.12 -74.30
CA ASN A 13 -69.55 -58.81 -73.34
C ASN A 13 -70.60 -59.73 -74.00
N GLU A 14 -70.37 -60.13 -75.25
CA GLU A 14 -71.23 -61.04 -76.01
C GLU A 14 -70.73 -62.49 -75.92
N PRO A 15 -71.57 -63.53 -76.12
CA PRO A 15 -71.13 -64.92 -76.10
C PRO A 15 -69.97 -65.17 -77.08
N CYS A 16 -68.92 -65.85 -76.62
CA CYS A 16 -67.75 -66.14 -77.43
C CYS A 16 -68.13 -66.93 -78.69
N ARG A 17 -67.68 -66.45 -79.85
CA ARG A 17 -68.00 -67.05 -81.16
C ARG A 17 -67.15 -68.29 -81.50
N PHE A 18 -66.12 -68.59 -80.71
CA PHE A 18 -65.16 -69.66 -80.97
C PHE A 18 -65.54 -70.98 -80.30
N GLN A 19 -65.13 -72.10 -80.92
CA GLN A 19 -65.31 -73.45 -80.37
C GLN A 19 -64.32 -73.74 -79.24
N CYS A 20 -64.70 -74.64 -78.34
CA CYS A 20 -63.84 -75.16 -77.28
C CYS A 20 -62.59 -75.86 -77.83
N LEU A 21 -61.46 -75.69 -77.15
CA LEU A 21 -60.19 -76.32 -77.50
C LEU A 21 -59.98 -77.59 -76.65
N ASN A 22 -59.89 -78.75 -77.29
CA ASN A 22 -59.73 -80.07 -76.63
C ASN A 22 -60.84 -80.31 -75.59
N ASP A 23 -60.49 -80.83 -74.41
CA ASP A 23 -61.42 -81.10 -73.29
C ASP A 23 -61.72 -79.87 -72.41
N SER A 24 -61.28 -78.67 -72.82
CA SER A 24 -61.54 -77.42 -72.09
C SER A 24 -62.95 -76.88 -72.38
N ARG A 25 -63.56 -76.20 -71.40
CA ARG A 25 -64.81 -75.42 -71.57
C ARG A 25 -64.60 -74.11 -72.35
N PHE A 26 -63.37 -73.80 -72.77
CA PHE A 26 -62.97 -72.52 -73.35
C PHE A 26 -62.23 -72.66 -74.68
N CYS A 27 -62.26 -71.60 -75.50
CA CYS A 27 -61.47 -71.52 -76.74
C CYS A 27 -59.99 -71.21 -76.44
N LYS A 28 -59.12 -71.25 -77.46
CA LYS A 28 -57.68 -70.91 -77.34
C LYS A 28 -57.41 -69.58 -76.63
N ASN A 29 -58.27 -68.58 -76.82
CA ASN A 29 -58.08 -67.24 -76.25
C ASN A 29 -58.58 -67.11 -74.81
N HIS A 30 -59.43 -68.02 -74.34
CA HIS A 30 -60.03 -68.00 -73.00
C HIS A 30 -59.50 -69.12 -72.08
N GLN A 31 -58.40 -69.78 -72.46
CA GLN A 31 -57.76 -70.83 -71.66
C GLN A 31 -57.36 -70.36 -70.25
N TYR A 32 -57.12 -69.06 -70.06
CA TYR A 32 -56.81 -68.50 -68.73
C TYR A 32 -58.00 -68.48 -67.75
N MET A 33 -59.19 -68.86 -68.20
CA MET A 33 -60.40 -68.97 -67.38
C MET A 33 -60.74 -70.43 -67.01
N ASN A 34 -59.88 -71.40 -67.35
CA ASN A 34 -60.14 -72.82 -67.07
C ASN A 34 -60.48 -73.09 -65.59
N GLU A 35 -59.90 -72.30 -64.68
CA GLU A 35 -60.08 -72.41 -63.22
C GLU A 35 -61.24 -71.54 -62.70
N TYR A 36 -61.97 -70.83 -63.56
CA TYR A 36 -63.06 -69.97 -63.14
C TYR A 36 -64.31 -70.81 -62.83
N THR A 37 -64.93 -70.50 -61.69
CA THR A 37 -66.24 -71.04 -61.35
C THR A 37 -67.31 -70.39 -62.22
N ASP A 38 -68.49 -71.01 -62.31
CA ASP A 38 -69.57 -70.46 -63.14
C ASP A 38 -70.00 -69.07 -62.65
N TYR A 39 -69.99 -68.84 -61.33
CA TYR A 39 -70.18 -67.51 -60.74
C TYR A 39 -69.16 -66.47 -61.24
N MET A 40 -67.88 -66.85 -61.36
CA MET A 40 -66.83 -65.95 -61.86
C MET A 40 -67.01 -65.63 -63.36
N LEU A 41 -67.59 -66.55 -64.13
CA LEU A 41 -67.88 -66.36 -65.55
C LEU A 41 -69.08 -65.44 -65.80
N ASP A 42 -70.07 -65.45 -64.90
CA ASP A 42 -71.20 -64.52 -64.95
C ASP A 42 -70.77 -63.08 -64.65
N ASN A 43 -69.81 -62.93 -63.72
CA ASN A 43 -69.31 -61.65 -63.22
C ASN A 43 -68.00 -61.19 -63.88
N LEU A 44 -67.82 -61.46 -65.17
CA LEU A 44 -66.66 -60.98 -65.92
C LEU A 44 -66.76 -59.49 -66.24
N ALA A 45 -65.64 -58.77 -66.11
CA ALA A 45 -65.49 -57.41 -66.59
C ALA A 45 -64.21 -57.23 -67.43
N LEU A 46 -64.18 -56.15 -68.22
CA LEU A 46 -63.07 -55.88 -69.12
C LEU A 46 -61.86 -55.32 -68.36
N CYS A 47 -60.69 -55.93 -68.53
CA CYS A 47 -59.45 -55.40 -67.97
C CYS A 47 -59.10 -54.04 -68.62
N SER A 48 -58.87 -53.02 -67.81
CA SER A 48 -58.49 -51.66 -68.21
C SER A 48 -57.23 -51.64 -69.08
N GLY A 49 -56.25 -52.51 -68.79
CA GLY A 49 -54.96 -52.62 -69.48
C GLY A 49 -55.00 -53.46 -70.74
N CYS A 50 -55.25 -54.77 -70.64
CA CYS A 50 -55.17 -55.69 -71.78
C CYS A 50 -56.49 -55.88 -72.54
N LYS A 51 -57.59 -55.26 -72.09
CA LYS A 51 -58.92 -55.33 -72.71
C LYS A 51 -59.51 -56.75 -72.84
N LYS A 52 -59.00 -57.71 -72.07
CA LYS A 52 -59.55 -59.08 -71.97
C LYS A 52 -60.54 -59.17 -70.80
N MET A 53 -61.57 -60.00 -70.95
CA MET A 53 -62.55 -60.29 -69.89
C MET A 53 -61.87 -61.04 -68.74
N ASN A 54 -62.02 -60.59 -67.50
CA ASN A 54 -61.52 -61.29 -66.30
C ASN A 54 -62.53 -61.13 -65.18
N TYR A 55 -62.48 -62.03 -64.21
CA TYR A 55 -63.19 -61.86 -62.95
C TYR A 55 -62.36 -60.99 -62.01
N PHE A 56 -63.01 -60.07 -61.31
CA PHE A 56 -62.37 -59.21 -60.31
C PHE A 56 -63.18 -59.28 -59.02
N GLU A 57 -62.53 -59.63 -57.91
CA GLU A 57 -63.15 -59.65 -56.58
C GLU A 57 -63.41 -58.25 -56.02
N ASN A 58 -62.74 -57.24 -56.58
CA ASN A 58 -62.78 -55.84 -56.14
C ASN A 58 -62.97 -54.91 -57.35
N ASP A 59 -63.35 -53.66 -57.13
CA ASP A 59 -63.60 -52.66 -58.18
C ASP A 59 -62.39 -52.33 -59.09
N ASN A 60 -61.19 -52.82 -58.77
CA ASN A 60 -59.99 -52.60 -59.57
C ASN A 60 -59.95 -53.55 -60.80
N ARG A 61 -60.42 -53.04 -61.94
CA ARG A 61 -60.52 -53.77 -63.23
C ARG A 61 -59.18 -53.96 -63.94
N THR A 62 -58.12 -54.39 -63.26
CA THR A 62 -56.79 -54.63 -63.85
C THR A 62 -56.33 -56.05 -63.57
N CYS A 63 -56.12 -56.87 -64.61
CA CYS A 63 -55.72 -58.28 -64.43
C CYS A 63 -54.29 -58.41 -63.90
N GLU A 64 -53.98 -59.53 -63.25
CA GLU A 64 -52.71 -59.75 -62.55
C GLU A 64 -51.49 -59.59 -63.48
N LYS A 65 -51.60 -60.07 -64.72
CA LYS A 65 -50.55 -59.88 -65.75
C LYS A 65 -50.29 -58.41 -66.09
N CYS A 66 -51.31 -57.55 -66.02
CA CYS A 66 -51.14 -56.11 -66.23
C CYS A 66 -50.59 -55.42 -64.97
N LYS A 67 -50.98 -55.88 -63.77
CA LYS A 67 -50.41 -55.40 -62.50
C LYS A 67 -48.90 -55.66 -62.44
N GLU A 68 -48.47 -56.88 -62.78
CA GLU A 68 -47.05 -57.26 -62.75
C GLU A 68 -46.23 -56.50 -63.79
N ARG A 69 -46.78 -56.31 -65.00
CA ARG A 69 -46.15 -55.46 -66.03
C ARG A 69 -45.96 -54.02 -65.55
N GLY A 70 -46.97 -53.46 -64.88
CA GLY A 70 -46.87 -52.13 -64.26
C GLY A 70 -45.85 -52.08 -63.13
N LYS A 71 -45.71 -53.16 -62.35
CA LYS A 71 -44.72 -53.29 -61.27
C LYS A 71 -43.29 -53.27 -61.82
N VAL A 72 -43.00 -54.10 -62.83
CA VAL A 72 -41.68 -54.13 -63.52
C VAL A 72 -41.35 -52.76 -64.14
N GLY A 73 -42.34 -52.08 -64.73
CA GLY A 73 -42.15 -50.72 -65.26
C GLY A 73 -41.78 -49.68 -64.19
N ARG A 74 -42.40 -49.77 -63.00
CA ARG A 74 -42.08 -48.89 -61.87
C ARG A 74 -40.71 -49.19 -61.26
N GLU A 75 -40.30 -50.46 -61.21
CA GLU A 75 -38.98 -50.87 -60.71
C GLU A 75 -37.86 -50.33 -61.61
N LYS A 76 -37.98 -50.46 -62.94
CA LYS A 76 -37.02 -49.86 -63.89
C LYS A 76 -36.91 -48.33 -63.79
N LEU A 77 -38.00 -47.65 -63.41
CA LEU A 77 -37.99 -46.19 -63.22
C LEU A 77 -37.25 -45.79 -61.92
N LYS A 78 -37.33 -46.61 -60.86
CA LYS A 78 -36.66 -46.37 -59.57
C LYS A 78 -35.14 -46.49 -59.69
N GLU A 79 -34.64 -47.44 -60.49
CA GLU A 79 -33.19 -47.64 -60.68
C GLU A 79 -32.47 -46.45 -61.35
N LYS A 80 -33.22 -45.55 -62.02
CA LYS A 80 -32.64 -44.42 -62.76
C LYS A 80 -32.58 -43.10 -61.97
N ILE A 81 -33.23 -43.01 -60.80
CA ILE A 81 -33.34 -41.76 -60.03
C ILE A 81 -32.29 -41.75 -58.91
N VAL A 82 -31.25 -40.96 -59.08
CA VAL A 82 -30.25 -40.71 -58.01
C VAL A 82 -30.82 -39.73 -57.00
N LEU A 83 -30.83 -40.13 -55.73
CA LEU A 83 -31.38 -39.34 -54.62
C LEU A 83 -30.37 -38.35 -54.04
N CYS A 84 -30.90 -37.37 -53.33
CA CYS A 84 -30.13 -36.40 -52.55
C CYS A 84 -29.26 -37.08 -51.48
N LYS A 85 -28.02 -36.60 -51.32
CA LYS A 85 -27.03 -37.09 -50.35
C LYS A 85 -27.42 -36.87 -48.88
N LYS A 86 -28.32 -35.92 -48.59
CA LYS A 86 -28.73 -35.65 -47.20
C LYS A 86 -29.49 -36.85 -46.64
N ASP A 87 -29.09 -37.27 -45.45
CA ASP A 87 -29.69 -38.41 -44.77
C ASP A 87 -31.21 -38.26 -44.62
N GLY A 88 -31.94 -39.33 -44.94
CA GLY A 88 -33.40 -39.37 -44.96
C GLY A 88 -34.12 -38.62 -46.10
N CYS A 89 -33.40 -37.99 -47.04
CA CYS A 89 -34.03 -37.23 -48.13
C CYS A 89 -34.44 -38.12 -49.32
N LYS A 90 -35.73 -38.09 -49.71
CA LYS A 90 -36.29 -38.88 -50.83
C LYS A 90 -36.37 -38.15 -52.17
N PHE A 91 -35.94 -36.88 -52.22
CA PHE A 91 -35.95 -36.09 -53.44
C PHE A 91 -34.77 -36.42 -54.36
N LYS A 92 -34.97 -36.31 -55.68
CA LYS A 92 -33.89 -36.39 -56.68
C LYS A 92 -32.85 -35.29 -56.39
N LYS A 93 -31.57 -35.62 -56.54
CA LYS A 93 -30.50 -34.62 -56.48
C LYS A 93 -30.64 -33.58 -57.61
N SER A 94 -30.05 -32.41 -57.40
CA SER A 94 -29.89 -31.39 -58.44
C SER A 94 -29.00 -31.92 -59.56
N ASP A 95 -29.06 -31.29 -60.73
CA ASP A 95 -28.16 -31.58 -61.83
C ASP A 95 -26.74 -31.03 -61.56
N GLU A 96 -26.63 -30.00 -60.71
CA GLU A 96 -25.37 -29.31 -60.38
C GLU A 96 -24.60 -29.94 -59.22
N ASN A 97 -25.29 -30.55 -58.25
CA ASN A 97 -24.65 -31.09 -57.04
C ASN A 97 -25.41 -32.27 -56.43
N SER A 98 -24.78 -32.89 -55.43
CA SER A 98 -25.28 -34.09 -54.76
C SER A 98 -26.54 -33.89 -53.91
N TYR A 99 -27.05 -32.65 -53.78
CA TYR A 99 -28.21 -32.32 -52.95
C TYR A 99 -29.41 -31.87 -53.79
N CYS A 100 -30.63 -32.04 -53.27
CA CYS A 100 -31.84 -31.52 -53.93
C CYS A 100 -32.00 -30.00 -53.72
N GLY A 101 -32.95 -29.37 -54.42
CA GLY A 101 -33.17 -27.92 -54.36
C GLY A 101 -33.43 -27.33 -52.97
N ILE A 102 -33.92 -28.12 -52.00
CA ILE A 102 -34.12 -27.67 -50.61
C ILE A 102 -32.91 -27.91 -49.69
N HIS A 103 -31.94 -28.72 -50.12
CA HIS A 103 -30.75 -29.08 -49.34
C HIS A 103 -29.47 -28.47 -49.91
N GLN A 104 -29.59 -27.41 -50.69
CA GLN A 104 -28.45 -26.67 -51.26
C GLN A 104 -27.51 -26.12 -50.18
N LEU A 105 -28.01 -25.84 -48.97
CA LEU A 105 -27.17 -25.44 -47.85
C LEU A 105 -26.19 -26.51 -47.38
N CYS A 106 -26.46 -27.79 -47.64
CA CYS A 106 -25.52 -28.87 -47.32
C CYS A 106 -24.25 -28.79 -48.19
N VAL A 107 -24.32 -28.18 -49.38
CA VAL A 107 -23.13 -27.89 -50.20
C VAL A 107 -22.19 -26.97 -49.45
N PHE A 108 -22.70 -25.85 -48.93
CA PHE A 108 -21.92 -24.91 -48.13
C PHE A 108 -21.34 -25.55 -46.85
N VAL A 109 -22.07 -26.46 -46.22
CA VAL A 109 -21.56 -27.21 -45.06
C VAL A 109 -20.42 -28.13 -45.46
N ASP A 110 -20.58 -28.92 -46.53
CA ASP A 110 -19.54 -29.82 -47.04
C ASP A 110 -18.28 -29.04 -47.44
N GLU A 111 -18.41 -27.93 -48.20
CA GLU A 111 -17.31 -27.04 -48.57
C GLU A 111 -16.56 -26.48 -47.35
N THR A 112 -17.30 -26.13 -46.29
CA THR A 112 -16.70 -25.60 -45.06
C THR A 112 -15.91 -26.68 -44.31
N VAL A 113 -16.40 -27.92 -44.31
CA VAL A 113 -15.71 -29.07 -43.73
C VAL A 113 -14.46 -29.43 -44.55
N GLU A 114 -14.52 -29.35 -45.88
CA GLU A 114 -13.37 -29.55 -46.76
C GLU A 114 -12.25 -28.53 -46.50
N LEU A 115 -12.61 -27.30 -46.11
CA LEU A 115 -11.68 -26.26 -45.68
C LEU A 115 -11.15 -26.44 -44.25
N ASN A 116 -11.51 -27.54 -43.58
CA ASN A 116 -11.18 -27.83 -42.19
C ASN A 116 -11.68 -26.75 -41.21
N LYS A 117 -12.90 -26.26 -41.44
CA LYS A 117 -13.56 -25.19 -40.65
C LYS A 117 -14.94 -25.62 -40.16
N ASN A 118 -15.47 -24.87 -39.20
CA ASN A 118 -16.84 -25.00 -38.70
C ASN A 118 -17.77 -23.95 -39.34
N THR A 119 -19.02 -24.27 -39.59
CA THR A 119 -20.01 -23.26 -39.99
C THR A 119 -20.50 -22.47 -38.78
N CYS A 120 -20.75 -21.17 -38.94
CA CYS A 120 -21.46 -20.38 -37.93
C CYS A 120 -22.86 -20.96 -37.67
N TYR A 121 -23.25 -21.15 -36.40
CA TYR A 121 -24.54 -21.71 -35.99
C TYR A 121 -25.76 -21.07 -36.68
N ASN A 122 -25.68 -19.77 -37.00
CA ASN A 122 -26.74 -19.06 -37.72
C ASN A 122 -26.73 -19.30 -39.25
N TYR A 123 -26.00 -20.30 -39.76
CA TYR A 123 -25.96 -20.59 -41.19
C TYR A 123 -27.33 -20.97 -41.76
N ILE A 124 -28.12 -21.70 -40.99
CA ILE A 124 -29.52 -22.02 -41.30
C ILE A 124 -30.41 -20.76 -41.38
N ARG A 125 -29.96 -19.63 -40.82
CA ARG A 125 -30.65 -18.32 -40.85
C ARG A 125 -30.04 -17.34 -41.84
N GLY A 126 -29.17 -17.81 -42.74
CA GLY A 126 -28.57 -17.01 -43.81
C GLY A 126 -27.12 -16.58 -43.58
N CYS A 127 -26.49 -16.94 -42.46
CA CYS A 127 -25.06 -16.66 -42.27
C CYS A 127 -24.18 -17.59 -43.12
N ARG A 128 -23.08 -17.09 -43.70
CA ARG A 128 -22.13 -17.90 -44.48
C ARG A 128 -20.69 -17.79 -43.97
N SER A 129 -20.52 -17.36 -42.73
CA SER A 129 -19.20 -17.32 -42.10
C SER A 129 -18.70 -18.73 -41.78
N GLN A 130 -17.44 -18.98 -42.13
CA GLN A 130 -16.68 -20.19 -41.82
C GLN A 130 -15.70 -19.85 -40.69
N LEU A 131 -15.72 -20.64 -39.62
CA LEU A 131 -15.03 -20.42 -38.36
C LEU A 131 -13.87 -21.41 -38.23
N GLU A 132 -12.74 -20.96 -37.68
CA GLU A 132 -11.64 -21.88 -37.36
C GLU A 132 -12.07 -22.93 -36.32
N LEU A 133 -11.41 -24.09 -36.31
CA LEU A 133 -11.77 -25.19 -35.39
C LEU A 133 -11.53 -24.84 -33.92
N ASP A 134 -10.56 -23.99 -33.63
CA ASP A 134 -10.18 -23.52 -32.30
C ASP A 134 -10.94 -22.25 -31.87
N TYR A 135 -11.87 -21.77 -32.70
CA TYR A 135 -12.66 -20.60 -32.38
C TYR A 135 -13.62 -20.86 -31.20
N ASP A 136 -13.54 -20.04 -30.17
CA ASP A 136 -14.23 -20.23 -28.88
C ASP A 136 -15.77 -20.26 -28.93
N TYR A 137 -16.37 -19.84 -30.05
CA TYR A 137 -17.82 -19.64 -30.15
C TYR A 137 -18.45 -20.38 -31.32
N SER A 138 -19.69 -20.84 -31.14
CA SER A 138 -20.45 -21.45 -32.22
C SER A 138 -21.01 -20.45 -33.25
N LYS A 139 -20.94 -19.14 -32.99
CA LYS A 139 -21.44 -18.07 -33.87
C LYS A 139 -20.31 -17.12 -34.24
N CYS A 140 -20.29 -16.63 -35.47
CA CYS A 140 -19.33 -15.61 -35.91
C CYS A 140 -19.48 -14.29 -35.15
N ALA A 141 -18.42 -13.49 -35.15
CA ALA A 141 -18.35 -12.19 -34.47
C ALA A 141 -19.55 -11.27 -34.83
N ASP A 142 -19.93 -11.20 -36.11
CA ASP A 142 -21.04 -10.36 -36.57
C ASP A 142 -22.39 -10.83 -36.03
N CYS A 143 -22.62 -12.14 -36.01
CA CYS A 143 -23.84 -12.71 -35.45
C CYS A 143 -23.92 -12.47 -33.94
N LEU A 144 -22.78 -12.58 -33.24
CA LEU A 144 -22.69 -12.29 -31.82
C LEU A 144 -22.94 -10.80 -31.52
N GLU A 145 -22.40 -9.88 -32.34
CA GLU A 145 -22.63 -8.45 -32.15
C GLU A 145 -24.10 -8.07 -32.36
N LYS A 146 -24.73 -8.57 -33.43
CA LYS A 146 -26.17 -8.37 -33.68
C LYS A 146 -27.03 -8.88 -32.53
N GLU A 147 -26.66 -9.98 -31.88
CA GLU A 147 -27.35 -10.48 -30.69
C GLU A 147 -27.12 -9.61 -29.46
N ARG A 148 -25.88 -9.14 -29.25
CA ARG A 148 -25.53 -8.20 -28.17
C ARG A 148 -26.30 -6.90 -28.28
N GLU A 149 -26.43 -6.32 -29.48
CA GLU A 149 -27.18 -5.09 -29.73
C GLU A 149 -28.68 -5.27 -29.46
N LYS A 150 -29.27 -6.37 -29.93
CA LYS A 150 -30.68 -6.70 -29.66
C LYS A 150 -30.93 -6.88 -28.17
N ASP A 151 -30.07 -7.61 -27.46
CA ASP A 151 -30.20 -7.78 -26.00
C ASP A 151 -30.01 -6.45 -25.25
N ARG A 152 -29.05 -5.62 -25.65
CA ARG A 152 -28.83 -4.28 -25.09
C ARG A 152 -30.06 -3.40 -25.25
N SER A 153 -30.62 -3.33 -26.46
CA SER A 153 -31.82 -2.56 -26.77
C SER A 153 -33.02 -3.01 -25.94
N ARG A 154 -33.25 -4.33 -25.86
CA ARG A 154 -34.32 -4.92 -25.04
C ARG A 154 -34.18 -4.55 -23.56
N ARG A 155 -32.97 -4.64 -23.00
CA ARG A 155 -32.73 -4.30 -21.58
C ARG A 155 -32.81 -2.80 -21.31
N THR A 156 -32.48 -1.95 -22.28
CA THR A 156 -32.65 -0.49 -22.17
C THR A 156 -34.13 -0.13 -22.12
N CYS A 157 -34.94 -0.67 -23.04
CA CYS A 157 -36.40 -0.47 -23.06
C CYS A 157 -37.04 -0.81 -21.70
N VAL A 158 -36.69 -1.96 -21.12
CA VAL A 158 -37.17 -2.39 -19.80
C VAL A 158 -36.81 -1.42 -18.67
N ARG A 159 -35.65 -0.76 -18.72
CA ARG A 159 -35.26 0.24 -17.70
C ARG A 159 -36.10 1.51 -17.83
N GLU A 160 -36.37 1.93 -19.05
CA GLU A 160 -37.19 3.10 -19.34
C GLU A 160 -38.65 2.85 -18.97
N GLU A 161 -39.21 1.68 -19.29
CA GLU A 161 -40.56 1.28 -18.90
C GLU A 161 -40.73 1.24 -17.37
N ASN A 162 -39.77 0.65 -16.66
CA ASN A 162 -39.77 0.67 -15.19
C ASN A 162 -39.72 2.10 -14.63
N LYS A 163 -38.99 3.01 -15.27
CA LYS A 163 -38.92 4.42 -14.85
C LYS A 163 -40.26 5.11 -15.10
N LYS A 164 -40.86 4.93 -16.28
CA LYS A 164 -42.19 5.46 -16.63
C LYS A 164 -43.28 4.98 -15.67
N LYS A 165 -43.29 3.69 -15.30
CA LYS A 165 -44.27 3.14 -14.34
C LYS A 165 -44.18 3.80 -12.97
N VAL A 166 -42.98 4.05 -12.46
CA VAL A 166 -42.78 4.76 -11.18
C VAL A 166 -43.23 6.22 -11.26
N GLU A 167 -43.10 6.86 -12.42
CA GLU A 167 -43.51 8.25 -12.64
C GLU A 167 -45.04 8.41 -12.86
N LEU A 168 -45.71 7.41 -13.43
CA LEU A 168 -47.14 7.44 -13.79
C LEU A 168 -48.07 6.81 -12.75
N GLU A 169 -47.65 5.72 -12.10
CA GLU A 169 -48.47 4.93 -11.18
C GLU A 169 -47.79 4.97 -9.80
N GLY A 170 -48.27 5.82 -8.89
CA GLY A 170 -47.66 5.97 -7.56
C GLY A 170 -47.54 4.66 -6.77
N VAL A 171 -48.42 3.68 -7.03
CA VAL A 171 -48.34 2.31 -6.50
C VAL A 171 -48.12 1.34 -7.66
N VAL A 172 -46.91 0.77 -7.74
CA VAL A 172 -46.50 -0.13 -8.82
C VAL A 172 -46.72 -1.59 -8.41
N ASN A 173 -47.75 -2.23 -8.95
CA ASN A 173 -48.05 -3.65 -8.69
C ASN A 173 -47.18 -4.61 -9.50
N THR A 174 -46.69 -4.19 -10.67
CA THR A 174 -45.85 -5.03 -11.56
C THR A 174 -44.59 -4.30 -12.04
N LYS A 175 -43.51 -5.06 -12.19
CA LYS A 175 -42.19 -4.54 -12.55
C LYS A 175 -41.50 -5.46 -13.56
N PHE A 176 -40.72 -4.89 -14.47
CA PHE A 176 -39.93 -5.65 -15.43
C PHE A 176 -38.55 -6.01 -14.86
N CYS A 177 -38.14 -7.27 -15.00
CA CYS A 177 -36.82 -7.74 -14.61
C CYS A 177 -35.74 -7.31 -15.60
N THR A 178 -34.65 -6.67 -15.13
CA THR A 178 -33.55 -6.23 -16.02
C THR A 178 -32.68 -7.36 -16.57
N THR A 179 -32.94 -8.62 -16.19
CA THR A 179 -32.22 -9.81 -16.67
C THR A 179 -33.05 -10.60 -17.66
N CYS A 180 -34.23 -11.10 -17.27
CA CYS A 180 -35.08 -11.89 -18.15
C CYS A 180 -36.08 -11.05 -18.97
N CYS A 181 -36.16 -9.74 -18.72
CA CYS A 181 -37.05 -8.79 -19.40
C CYS A 181 -38.54 -9.12 -19.28
N LYS A 182 -38.94 -9.97 -18.32
CA LYS A 182 -40.34 -10.31 -18.04
C LYS A 182 -40.95 -9.34 -17.03
N GLU A 183 -42.21 -8.99 -17.26
CA GLU A 183 -43.07 -8.30 -16.29
C GLU A 183 -43.55 -9.30 -15.24
N LEU A 184 -43.35 -8.98 -13.96
CA LEU A 184 -43.73 -9.83 -12.83
C LEU A 184 -44.28 -8.98 -11.69
N HIS A 185 -45.02 -9.60 -10.77
CA HIS A 185 -45.52 -8.93 -9.56
C HIS A 185 -44.37 -8.42 -8.68
N ILE A 186 -44.59 -7.30 -7.98
CA ILE A 186 -43.55 -6.62 -7.18
C ILE A 186 -42.92 -7.51 -6.10
N ASP A 187 -43.66 -8.50 -5.58
CA ASP A 187 -43.16 -9.46 -4.58
C ASP A 187 -41.94 -10.27 -5.09
N ASN A 188 -41.88 -10.51 -6.40
CA ASN A 188 -40.72 -11.18 -7.01
C ASN A 188 -39.45 -10.32 -6.96
N PHE A 189 -39.55 -9.04 -6.61
CA PHE A 189 -38.44 -8.10 -6.55
C PHE A 189 -37.97 -7.79 -5.14
N ILE A 190 -38.61 -8.32 -4.10
CA ILE A 190 -38.19 -8.12 -2.71
C ILE A 190 -36.87 -8.87 -2.46
N GLY A 191 -35.83 -8.12 -2.10
CA GLY A 191 -34.50 -8.63 -1.77
C GLY A 191 -34.27 -8.77 -0.26
N ALA A 192 -33.04 -9.11 0.12
CA ALA A 192 -32.64 -9.10 1.53
C ALA A 192 -32.83 -7.69 2.12
N LEU A 193 -33.33 -7.61 3.36
CA LEU A 193 -33.70 -6.36 4.05
C LEU A 193 -34.92 -5.63 3.47
N SER A 194 -35.82 -6.36 2.77
CA SER A 194 -37.06 -5.81 2.20
C SER A 194 -36.85 -4.71 1.15
N ILE A 195 -35.65 -4.65 0.55
CA ILE A 195 -35.31 -3.66 -0.49
C ILE A 195 -35.79 -4.18 -1.86
N ILE A 196 -36.48 -3.34 -2.62
CA ILE A 196 -36.92 -3.66 -3.98
C ILE A 196 -35.71 -3.69 -4.93
N THR A 197 -35.49 -4.84 -5.55
CA THR A 197 -34.37 -5.10 -6.46
C THR A 197 -34.73 -4.81 -7.92
N LYS A 198 -33.73 -4.83 -8.81
CA LYS A 198 -33.89 -4.60 -10.27
C LYS A 198 -34.18 -5.89 -11.05
N THR A 199 -33.88 -7.04 -10.48
CA THR A 199 -34.03 -8.36 -11.09
C THR A 199 -35.07 -9.16 -10.32
N CYS A 200 -35.72 -10.16 -10.91
CA CYS A 200 -36.71 -10.99 -10.23
C CYS A 200 -36.06 -12.13 -9.44
N MET A 201 -36.82 -12.72 -8.52
CA MET A 201 -36.39 -13.81 -7.63
C MET A 201 -35.79 -14.98 -8.40
N GLY A 202 -36.46 -15.44 -9.47
CA GLY A 202 -35.96 -16.54 -10.30
C GLY A 202 -34.59 -16.26 -10.91
N CYS A 203 -34.37 -15.05 -11.44
CA CYS A 203 -33.05 -14.67 -11.97
C CYS A 203 -32.00 -14.51 -10.87
N ARG A 204 -32.37 -14.01 -9.69
CA ARG A 204 -31.44 -13.90 -8.54
C ARG A 204 -31.01 -15.29 -8.07
N GLU A 205 -31.94 -16.25 -8.00
CA GLU A 205 -31.66 -17.61 -7.57
C GLU A 205 -30.80 -18.36 -8.59
N GLN A 206 -31.09 -18.24 -9.88
CA GLN A 206 -30.23 -18.80 -10.93
C GLN A 206 -28.81 -18.23 -10.87
N ASN A 207 -28.66 -16.92 -10.67
CA ASN A 207 -27.34 -16.30 -10.49
C ASN A 207 -26.64 -16.82 -9.23
N ARG A 208 -27.36 -17.01 -8.12
CA ARG A 208 -26.81 -17.59 -6.89
C ARG A 208 -26.26 -18.99 -7.13
N LEU A 209 -27.02 -19.85 -7.81
CA LEU A 209 -26.61 -21.21 -8.15
C LEU A 209 -25.39 -21.23 -9.09
N GLN A 210 -25.31 -20.30 -10.03
CA GLN A 210 -24.13 -20.15 -10.89
C GLN A 210 -22.91 -19.65 -10.10
N ASP A 211 -23.09 -18.66 -9.23
CA ASP A 211 -22.00 -18.10 -8.42
C ASP A 211 -21.43 -19.12 -7.43
N LEU A 212 -22.23 -20.08 -6.96
CA LEU A 212 -21.75 -21.21 -6.15
C LEU A 212 -20.82 -22.16 -6.92
N LYS A 213 -20.98 -22.26 -8.24
CA LYS A 213 -20.13 -23.09 -9.10
C LYS A 213 -18.87 -22.35 -9.58
N ARG A 214 -18.76 -21.05 -9.34
CA ARG A 214 -17.62 -20.23 -9.78
C ARG A 214 -16.48 -20.30 -8.77
N ASP A 215 -15.27 -20.43 -9.29
CA ASP A 215 -14.08 -20.23 -8.47
C ASP A 215 -14.01 -18.76 -8.02
N LYS A 216 -14.09 -18.58 -6.70
CA LYS A 216 -14.05 -17.28 -6.04
C LYS A 216 -12.70 -16.58 -6.24
N GLU A 217 -11.61 -17.33 -6.26
CA GLU A 217 -10.27 -16.76 -6.34
C GLU A 217 -9.99 -16.25 -7.76
N HIS A 218 -10.26 -17.08 -8.78
CA HIS A 218 -10.19 -16.69 -10.18
C HIS A 218 -11.04 -15.44 -10.47
N ARG A 219 -12.27 -15.38 -9.98
CA ARG A 219 -13.15 -14.20 -10.15
C ARG A 219 -12.54 -12.94 -9.51
N ASN A 220 -12.01 -13.07 -8.29
CA ASN A 220 -11.41 -11.93 -7.59
C ASN A 220 -10.14 -11.45 -8.29
N GLU A 221 -9.37 -12.35 -8.89
CA GLU A 221 -8.20 -12.02 -9.69
C GLU A 221 -8.57 -11.25 -10.96
N LEU A 222 -9.54 -11.73 -11.74
CA LEU A 222 -10.06 -11.01 -12.90
C LEU A 222 -10.60 -9.62 -12.52
N ALA A 223 -11.25 -9.49 -11.36
CA ALA A 223 -11.68 -8.20 -10.85
C ALA A 223 -10.50 -7.27 -10.52
N ARG A 224 -9.43 -7.78 -9.90
CA ARG A 224 -8.18 -7.02 -9.65
C ARG A 224 -7.51 -6.57 -10.95
N MET A 225 -7.46 -7.43 -11.96
CA MET A 225 -6.91 -7.08 -13.28
C MET A 225 -7.74 -5.97 -13.94
N ASN A 226 -9.07 -6.10 -13.94
CA ASN A 226 -9.95 -5.08 -14.50
C ASN A 226 -9.88 -3.76 -13.73
N ASP A 227 -9.79 -3.80 -12.40
CA ASP A 227 -9.68 -2.61 -11.56
C ASP A 227 -8.35 -1.89 -11.69
N SER A 228 -7.30 -2.60 -12.11
CA SER A 228 -5.97 -2.04 -12.39
C SER A 228 -5.89 -1.34 -13.75
N LYS A 229 -6.92 -1.46 -14.62
CA LYS A 229 -6.95 -0.75 -15.91
C LYS A 229 -6.95 0.77 -15.71
N PRO A 230 -6.12 1.55 -16.44
CA PRO A 230 -6.02 3.00 -16.25
C PRO A 230 -7.36 3.73 -16.34
N GLU A 231 -8.20 3.40 -17.32
CA GLU A 231 -9.54 3.96 -17.48
C GLU A 231 -10.41 3.77 -16.25
N ARG A 232 -10.35 2.59 -15.63
CA ARG A 232 -11.13 2.24 -14.43
C ARG A 232 -10.62 2.96 -13.20
N ILE A 233 -9.30 3.12 -13.08
CA ILE A 233 -8.67 3.90 -12.02
C ILE A 233 -9.13 5.36 -12.13
N GLN A 234 -9.12 5.93 -13.33
CA GLN A 234 -9.55 7.31 -13.60
C GLN A 234 -11.03 7.53 -13.27
N VAL A 235 -11.93 6.66 -13.75
CA VAL A 235 -13.37 6.73 -13.41
C VAL A 235 -13.60 6.63 -11.90
N LYS A 236 -12.86 5.76 -11.20
CA LYS A 236 -12.95 5.65 -9.73
C LYS A 236 -12.43 6.91 -9.03
N LYS A 237 -11.37 7.53 -9.55
CA LYS A 237 -10.81 8.77 -9.04
C LYS A 237 -11.82 9.91 -9.17
N GLU A 238 -12.37 10.11 -10.38
CA GLU A 238 -13.39 11.11 -10.65
C GLU A 238 -14.65 10.89 -9.81
N TRP A 239 -15.10 9.64 -9.64
CA TRP A 239 -16.23 9.34 -8.77
C TRP A 239 -15.94 9.72 -7.31
N LYS A 240 -14.73 9.41 -6.79
CA LYS A 240 -14.33 9.76 -5.43
C LYS A 240 -14.26 11.27 -5.23
N GLU A 241 -13.75 12.01 -6.21
CA GLU A 241 -13.71 13.48 -6.19
C GLU A 241 -15.13 14.06 -6.20
N ASN A 242 -16.00 13.55 -7.06
CA ASN A 242 -17.41 13.98 -7.16
C ASN A 242 -18.30 13.53 -5.99
N ASN A 243 -17.87 12.53 -5.21
CA ASN A 243 -18.62 11.96 -4.08
C ASN A 243 -17.77 11.93 -2.80
N TYR A 244 -16.91 12.93 -2.61
CA TYR A 244 -15.92 12.94 -1.52
C TYR A 244 -16.55 12.78 -0.14
N GLU A 245 -17.71 13.38 0.11
CA GLU A 245 -18.43 13.27 1.38
C GLU A 245 -18.81 11.82 1.72
N LYS A 246 -19.27 11.05 0.72
CA LYS A 246 -19.57 9.62 0.90
C LYS A 246 -18.31 8.84 1.23
N VAL A 247 -17.21 9.14 0.54
CA VAL A 247 -15.91 8.49 0.78
C VAL A 247 -15.40 8.81 2.20
N ALA A 248 -15.41 10.08 2.59
CA ALA A 248 -15.00 10.52 3.91
C ALA A 248 -15.84 9.88 5.01
N LYS A 249 -17.17 9.82 4.84
CA LYS A 249 -18.08 9.14 5.78
C LYS A 249 -17.72 7.67 5.93
N THR A 250 -17.51 6.94 4.82
CA THR A 250 -17.12 5.52 4.90
C THR A 250 -15.79 5.30 5.63
N TRP A 251 -14.81 6.21 5.47
CA TRP A 251 -13.54 6.15 6.21
C TRP A 251 -13.71 6.44 7.69
N ILE A 252 -14.55 7.41 8.04
CA ILE A 252 -14.88 7.74 9.44
C ILE A 252 -15.57 6.54 10.10
N ASP A 253 -16.60 5.98 9.47
CA ASP A 253 -17.37 4.85 10.01
C ASP A 253 -16.51 3.58 10.13
N SER A 254 -15.67 3.30 9.13
CA SER A 254 -14.72 2.19 9.20
C SER A 254 -13.71 2.37 10.32
N ARG A 255 -13.23 3.60 10.54
CA ARG A 255 -12.30 3.91 11.64
C ARG A 255 -13.00 3.84 12.99
N GLY A 256 -14.23 4.33 13.10
CA GLY A 256 -15.06 4.28 14.31
C GLY A 256 -15.26 2.85 14.77
N ARG A 257 -15.76 1.97 13.89
CA ARG A 257 -15.92 0.54 14.17
C ARG A 257 -14.63 -0.12 14.63
N LYS A 258 -13.49 0.19 14.00
CA LYS A 258 -12.20 -0.38 14.42
C LYS A 258 -11.79 0.14 15.81
N ILE A 259 -12.01 1.42 16.11
CA ILE A 259 -11.71 1.97 17.44
C ILE A 259 -12.63 1.36 18.50
N GLU A 260 -13.90 1.12 18.20
CA GLU A 260 -14.83 0.42 19.10
C GLU A 260 -14.39 -1.03 19.36
N GLU A 261 -13.93 -1.74 18.32
CA GLU A 261 -13.49 -3.14 18.40
C GLU A 261 -12.21 -3.33 19.24
N ILE A 262 -11.17 -2.51 19.01
CA ILE A 262 -9.83 -2.73 19.61
C ILE A 262 -9.35 -1.61 20.54
N GLY A 263 -10.20 -0.61 20.79
CA GLY A 263 -9.88 0.57 21.58
C GLY A 263 -8.94 1.57 20.88
N VAL A 264 -8.87 2.78 21.42
CA VAL A 264 -8.04 3.87 20.87
C VAL A 264 -6.55 3.51 20.89
N GLU A 265 -6.07 2.91 21.97
CA GLU A 265 -4.65 2.55 22.12
C GLU A 265 -4.26 1.40 21.19
N GLY A 266 -5.12 0.36 21.08
CA GLY A 266 -4.93 -0.73 20.13
C GLY A 266 -4.89 -0.23 18.68
N TYR A 267 -5.79 0.68 18.31
CA TYR A 267 -5.78 1.31 16.99
C TYR A 267 -4.50 2.10 16.70
N LEU A 268 -4.01 2.88 17.67
CA LEU A 268 -2.76 3.63 17.51
C LEU A 268 -1.55 2.72 17.34
N LYS A 269 -1.50 1.59 18.06
CA LYS A 269 -0.46 0.57 17.91
C LYS A 269 -0.49 -0.05 16.51
N LEU A 270 -1.68 -0.46 16.05
CA LEU A 270 -1.86 -1.01 14.70
C LEU A 270 -1.39 -0.03 13.61
N GLN A 271 -1.71 1.25 13.73
CA GLN A 271 -1.25 2.28 12.80
C GLN A 271 0.27 2.47 12.83
N ALA A 272 0.88 2.44 14.01
CA ALA A 272 2.33 2.51 14.16
C ALA A 272 3.03 1.31 13.50
N ASP A 273 2.47 0.10 13.66
CA ASP A 273 3.00 -1.12 13.06
C ASP A 273 2.85 -1.11 11.54
N GLN A 274 1.71 -0.66 11.01
CA GLN A 274 1.52 -0.47 9.57
C GLN A 274 2.53 0.54 8.99
N ALA A 275 2.72 1.67 9.67
CA ALA A 275 3.71 2.67 9.27
C ALA A 275 5.15 2.13 9.37
N LYS A 276 5.45 1.25 10.32
CA LYS A 276 6.75 0.56 10.40
C LYS A 276 6.96 -0.36 9.19
N LYS A 277 6.00 -1.26 8.92
CA LYS A 277 6.04 -2.17 7.76
C LYS A 277 6.17 -1.42 6.44
N TRP A 278 5.48 -0.28 6.30
CA TRP A 278 5.60 0.56 5.12
C TRP A 278 7.01 1.11 4.94
N ARG A 279 7.64 1.62 6.01
CA ARG A 279 9.02 2.13 5.97
C ARG A 279 10.03 1.04 5.63
N GLU A 280 9.85 -0.15 6.18
CA GLU A 280 10.70 -1.32 5.89
C GLU A 280 10.57 -1.79 4.43
N LYS A 281 9.36 -1.74 3.87
CA LYS A 281 9.12 -2.09 2.46
C LYS A 281 9.50 -0.97 1.47
N ASN A 282 9.65 0.28 1.92
CA ASN A 282 9.91 1.44 1.06
C ASN A 282 11.12 2.27 1.57
N PRO A 283 12.32 1.68 1.70
CA PRO A 283 13.50 2.39 2.22
C PRO A 283 13.92 3.56 1.32
N GLU A 284 13.80 3.42 -0.01
CA GLU A 284 14.17 4.47 -0.97
C GLU A 284 13.34 5.75 -0.78
N LYS A 285 12.02 5.61 -0.60
CA LYS A 285 11.13 6.74 -0.29
C LYS A 285 11.48 7.43 1.02
N MET A 286 12.05 6.68 1.98
CA MET A 286 12.52 7.26 3.24
C MET A 286 13.80 8.05 3.05
N VAL A 287 14.73 7.56 2.22
CA VAL A 287 15.95 8.29 1.84
C VAL A 287 15.57 9.60 1.13
N GLU A 288 14.70 9.52 0.12
CA GLU A 288 14.21 10.68 -0.63
C GLU A 288 13.54 11.70 0.30
N ALA A 289 12.62 11.27 1.15
CA ALA A 289 11.95 12.15 2.11
C ALA A 289 12.94 12.81 3.11
N ASN A 290 13.98 12.08 3.52
CA ASN A 290 15.00 12.61 4.41
C ASN A 290 15.90 13.64 3.71
N GLU A 291 16.30 13.40 2.46
CA GLU A 291 17.06 14.37 1.67
C GLU A 291 16.23 15.61 1.34
N ASN A 292 14.97 15.45 0.94
CA ASN A 292 14.03 16.56 0.75
C ASN A 292 13.90 17.41 2.02
N LYS A 293 13.79 16.76 3.18
CA LYS A 293 13.76 17.45 4.46
C LYS A 293 15.06 18.18 4.77
N LYS A 294 16.21 17.59 4.48
CA LYS A 294 17.54 18.15 4.74
C LYS A 294 17.85 19.36 3.86
N ASN A 295 17.35 19.35 2.62
CA ASN A 295 17.62 20.39 1.62
C ASN A 295 16.53 21.48 1.58
N SER A 296 15.37 21.25 2.19
CA SER A 296 14.31 22.27 2.29
C SER A 296 14.52 23.21 3.48
N ARG A 297 14.78 24.49 3.19
CA ARG A 297 14.84 25.57 4.21
C ARG A 297 13.57 25.64 5.05
N GLN A 298 12.40 25.57 4.41
CA GLN A 298 11.11 25.60 5.11
C GLN A 298 10.97 24.45 6.11
N LEU A 299 11.33 23.22 5.71
CA LEU A 299 11.24 22.07 6.60
C LEU A 299 12.26 22.16 7.74
N GLN A 300 13.44 22.74 7.51
CA GLN A 300 14.44 22.98 8.56
C GLN A 300 14.00 24.08 9.54
N TYR A 301 13.46 25.20 9.06
CA TYR A 301 12.87 26.25 9.90
C TYR A 301 11.79 25.68 10.84
N ASN A 302 10.88 24.87 10.29
CA ASN A 302 9.83 24.20 11.07
C ASN A 302 10.42 23.25 12.14
N VAL A 303 11.59 22.66 11.90
CA VAL A 303 12.29 21.84 12.89
C VAL A 303 12.82 22.70 14.04
N TYR A 304 13.43 23.84 13.75
CA TYR A 304 13.92 24.79 14.77
C TYR A 304 12.78 25.34 15.62
N SER A 305 11.73 25.88 15.00
CA SER A 305 10.55 26.40 15.68
C SER A 305 9.91 25.36 16.62
N ARG A 306 9.66 24.14 16.11
CA ARG A 306 9.13 23.05 16.94
C ARG A 306 10.07 22.65 18.08
N ASN A 307 11.38 22.63 17.85
CA ASN A 307 12.35 22.26 18.89
C ASN A 307 12.45 23.34 19.97
N ALA A 308 12.35 24.62 19.60
CA ALA A 308 12.28 25.73 20.53
C ALA A 308 11.04 25.63 21.42
N GLU A 309 9.87 25.37 20.82
CA GLU A 309 8.62 25.12 21.53
C GLU A 309 8.74 23.95 22.53
N LEU A 310 9.38 22.85 22.13
CA LEU A 310 9.58 21.69 23.01
C LEU A 310 10.54 21.95 24.18
N LYS A 311 11.46 22.90 24.00
CA LYS A 311 12.44 23.33 25.02
C LYS A 311 12.00 24.59 25.77
N ARG A 312 10.81 25.14 25.46
CA ARG A 312 10.30 26.43 25.97
C ARG A 312 11.30 27.57 25.77
N LEU A 313 11.89 27.62 24.58
CA LEU A 313 12.74 28.71 24.14
C LEU A 313 11.89 29.70 23.33
N THR A 314 12.10 30.98 23.55
CA THR A 314 11.58 32.04 22.70
C THR A 314 12.03 31.80 21.25
N PHE A 315 11.15 32.07 20.29
CA PHE A 315 11.43 31.88 18.86
C PHE A 315 10.81 33.04 18.09
N GLU A 316 11.61 34.06 17.82
CA GLU A 316 11.17 35.33 17.22
C GLU A 316 11.71 35.57 15.82
N ILE A 317 12.74 34.83 15.39
CA ILE A 317 13.22 34.89 14.00
C ILE A 317 12.12 34.48 13.02
N SER A 318 11.87 35.32 12.01
CA SER A 318 10.97 35.01 10.90
C SER A 318 11.58 33.97 9.95
N PHE A 319 10.80 33.51 8.96
CA PHE A 319 11.33 32.60 7.95
C PHE A 319 12.34 33.32 7.03
N GLU A 320 12.10 34.60 6.77
CA GLU A 320 12.97 35.49 6.02
C GLU A 320 14.30 35.70 6.76
N ASP A 321 14.25 36.03 8.05
CA ASP A 321 15.46 36.15 8.90
C ASP A 321 16.25 34.84 8.92
N TYR A 322 15.55 33.72 9.09
CA TYR A 322 16.16 32.39 9.03
C TYR A 322 16.89 32.17 7.71
N CYS A 323 16.28 32.50 6.57
CA CYS A 323 16.90 32.35 5.26
C CYS A 323 18.15 33.23 5.10
N SER A 324 18.09 34.47 5.59
CA SER A 324 19.24 35.39 5.60
C SER A 324 20.38 34.83 6.45
N ILE A 325 20.10 34.35 7.66
CA ILE A 325 21.10 33.76 8.56
C ILE A 325 21.76 32.53 7.90
N VAL A 326 20.98 31.55 7.43
CA VAL A 326 21.56 30.27 6.96
C VAL A 326 22.34 30.36 5.64
N ASN A 327 22.14 31.43 4.87
CA ASN A 327 22.90 31.66 3.63
C ASN A 327 24.27 32.30 3.90
N ASN A 328 24.49 32.88 5.07
CA ASN A 328 25.80 33.37 5.45
C ASN A 328 26.79 32.22 5.68
N GLU A 329 28.07 32.50 5.51
CA GLU A 329 29.14 31.60 5.92
C GLU A 329 29.05 31.26 7.42
N CYS A 330 29.60 30.11 7.82
CA CYS A 330 29.58 29.73 9.23
C CYS A 330 30.32 30.76 10.07
N TYR A 331 29.65 31.33 11.08
CA TYR A 331 30.21 32.31 12.02
C TYR A 331 31.57 31.86 12.56
N TYR A 332 31.64 30.61 13.04
CA TYR A 332 32.85 30.08 13.64
C TYR A 332 34.00 29.78 12.67
N CYS A 333 33.74 29.22 11.47
CA CYS A 333 34.82 28.67 10.63
C CYS A 333 34.79 29.08 9.16
N GLY A 334 33.87 29.96 8.75
CA GLY A 334 33.74 30.44 7.37
C GLY A 334 33.18 29.41 6.37
N VAL A 335 32.95 28.15 6.75
CA VAL A 335 32.48 27.13 5.78
C VAL A 335 30.98 27.26 5.47
N THR A 336 30.65 27.23 4.18
CA THR A 336 29.29 26.95 3.68
C THR A 336 29.18 25.49 3.29
N GLN A 337 28.13 24.80 3.77
CA GLN A 337 27.92 23.38 3.48
C GLN A 337 27.61 23.12 2.01
N SER A 338 27.93 21.90 1.54
CA SER A 338 27.68 21.45 0.15
C SER A 338 26.22 21.56 -0.31
N ARG A 339 25.26 21.49 0.63
CA ARG A 339 23.83 21.69 0.33
C ARG A 339 23.44 23.15 0.03
N GLY A 340 24.39 24.08 0.08
CA GLY A 340 24.20 25.50 -0.24
C GLY A 340 23.69 26.39 0.90
N PHE A 341 23.47 25.85 2.10
CA PHE A 341 23.13 26.65 3.29
C PHE A 341 23.48 25.92 4.59
N ASN A 342 23.77 26.69 5.63
CA ASN A 342 24.16 26.23 6.96
C ASN A 342 22.96 25.96 7.87
N GLY A 343 23.23 25.65 9.15
CA GLY A 343 22.21 25.67 10.20
C GLY A 343 22.26 26.98 10.97
N VAL A 344 21.43 27.05 12.02
CA VAL A 344 21.46 28.12 13.01
C VAL A 344 22.02 27.56 14.32
N ASP A 345 22.96 28.29 14.91
CA ASP A 345 23.41 28.13 16.30
C ASP A 345 23.02 29.37 17.12
N ARG A 346 22.86 29.19 18.43
CA ARG A 346 22.60 30.27 19.38
C ARG A 346 23.90 30.59 20.11
N LYS A 347 24.36 31.83 20.07
CA LYS A 347 25.61 32.26 20.76
C LYS A 347 25.47 31.99 22.25
N ASN A 348 24.46 32.57 22.87
CA ASN A 348 24.03 32.28 24.23
C ASN A 348 22.97 31.17 24.26
N GLN A 349 23.29 30.04 24.90
CA GLN A 349 22.40 28.89 24.98
C GLN A 349 21.24 29.06 25.96
N ASN A 350 21.34 30.04 26.88
CA ASN A 350 20.28 30.43 27.82
C ASN A 350 19.15 31.21 27.14
N GLU A 351 19.44 31.86 26.03
CA GLU A 351 18.49 32.67 25.27
C GLU A 351 17.79 31.87 24.15
N GLY A 352 16.69 32.43 23.66
CA GLY A 352 15.90 31.87 22.57
C GLY A 352 16.55 32.03 21.19
N TYR A 353 15.74 31.82 20.15
CA TYR A 353 16.07 32.15 18.77
C TYR A 353 15.65 33.59 18.50
N LEU A 354 16.52 34.51 18.90
CA LEU A 354 16.44 35.95 18.65
C LEU A 354 17.42 36.31 17.53
N LEU A 355 17.14 37.38 16.78
CA LEU A 355 17.93 37.75 15.60
C LEU A 355 19.41 38.03 15.93
N ASP A 356 19.65 38.69 17.06
CA ASP A 356 20.98 39.04 17.60
C ASP A 356 21.72 37.87 18.26
N ASN A 357 21.00 36.88 18.78
CA ASN A 357 21.55 35.67 19.39
C ASN A 357 21.80 34.54 18.39
N CYS A 358 21.18 34.58 17.20
CA CYS A 358 21.28 33.54 16.19
C CYS A 358 22.35 33.84 15.14
N VAL A 359 23.20 32.84 14.88
CA VAL A 359 24.26 32.94 13.86
C VAL A 359 24.25 31.74 12.93
N SER A 360 24.75 31.95 11.71
CA SER A 360 24.98 30.86 10.76
C SER A 360 26.02 29.90 11.30
N CYS A 361 25.72 28.61 11.31
CA CYS A 361 26.65 27.62 11.85
C CYS A 361 26.60 26.32 11.05
N CYS A 362 27.79 25.85 10.64
CA CYS A 362 27.91 24.55 10.02
C CYS A 362 27.65 23.43 11.06
N LYS A 363 27.21 22.27 10.58
CA LYS A 363 26.91 21.09 11.40
C LYS A 363 28.06 20.70 12.34
N MET A 364 29.30 20.75 11.87
CA MET A 364 30.47 20.33 12.65
C MET A 364 30.73 21.28 13.83
N CYS A 365 30.80 22.59 13.59
CA CYS A 365 30.95 23.60 14.64
C CYS A 365 29.81 23.52 15.67
N ASN A 366 28.55 23.39 15.21
CA ASN A 366 27.41 23.27 16.13
C ASN A 366 27.52 22.04 17.04
N TYR A 367 28.04 20.91 16.53
CA TYR A 367 28.29 19.73 17.37
C TYR A 367 29.48 19.92 18.32
N MET A 368 30.56 20.54 17.87
CA MET A 368 31.75 20.77 18.67
C MET A 368 31.47 21.76 19.82
N LYS A 369 30.82 22.88 19.52
CA LYS A 369 30.37 23.85 20.53
C LYS A 369 29.41 23.22 21.54
N GLY A 370 28.43 22.45 21.05
CA GLY A 370 27.41 21.87 21.90
C GLY A 370 26.67 22.95 22.71
N SER A 371 26.70 22.85 24.03
CA SER A 371 25.97 23.76 24.93
C SER A 371 26.83 24.88 25.53
N THR A 372 28.08 25.05 25.09
CA THR A 372 28.92 26.17 25.56
C THR A 372 28.53 27.48 24.88
N SER A 373 28.99 28.60 25.42
CA SER A 373 28.99 29.88 24.71
C SER A 373 29.95 29.84 23.51
N ASP A 374 29.77 30.80 22.61
CA ASP A 374 30.63 31.02 21.45
C ASP A 374 32.05 31.40 21.86
N ASP A 375 32.22 32.36 22.77
CA ASP A 375 33.53 32.79 23.28
C ASP A 375 34.36 31.61 23.84
N ILE A 376 33.75 30.81 24.72
CA ILE A 376 34.41 29.63 25.30
C ILE A 376 34.80 28.63 24.22
N PHE A 377 33.97 28.45 23.19
CA PHE A 377 34.27 27.52 22.11
C PHE A 377 35.45 27.99 21.25
N ILE A 378 35.53 29.29 20.95
CA ILE A 378 36.65 29.88 20.19
C ILE A 378 37.95 29.79 21.00
N LYS A 379 37.93 30.15 22.30
CA LYS A 379 39.07 30.02 23.22
C LYS A 379 39.56 28.57 23.35
N ARG A 380 38.65 27.60 23.41
CA ARG A 380 39.01 26.16 23.41
C ARG A 380 39.78 25.76 22.15
N ALA A 381 39.39 26.28 20.98
CA ALA A 381 40.09 26.00 19.73
C ALA A 381 41.53 26.53 19.77
N GLU A 382 41.73 27.79 20.18
CA GLU A 382 43.05 28.40 20.33
C GLU A 382 43.92 27.62 21.35
N HIS A 383 43.36 27.29 22.52
CA HIS A 383 44.06 26.53 23.56
C HIS A 383 44.54 25.16 23.03
N ILE A 384 43.66 24.40 22.37
CA ILE A 384 44.00 23.08 21.83
C ILE A 384 45.10 23.20 20.78
N LEU A 385 44.98 24.13 19.83
CA LEU A 385 45.99 24.31 18.79
C LEU A 385 47.35 24.72 19.36
N THR A 386 47.34 25.58 20.38
CA THR A 386 48.56 26.02 21.09
C THR A 386 49.20 24.85 21.82
N PHE A 387 48.41 24.06 22.56
CA PHE A 387 48.89 22.85 23.23
C PHE A 387 49.47 21.82 22.24
N GLN A 388 48.84 21.66 21.08
CA GLN A 388 49.32 20.80 19.98
C GLN A 388 50.48 21.40 19.18
N LYS A 389 50.99 22.59 19.56
CA LYS A 389 52.08 23.30 18.89
C LYS A 389 51.81 23.58 17.41
N LYS A 390 50.52 23.76 17.05
CA LYS A 390 50.09 24.09 15.69
C LYS A 390 50.10 25.60 15.44
N ILE A 391 49.95 26.39 16.49
CA ILE A 391 50.00 27.86 16.48
C ILE A 391 50.76 28.37 17.70
N ASN A 392 51.11 29.65 17.68
CA ASN A 392 51.59 30.39 18.85
C ASN A 392 50.45 31.25 19.42
N GLY A 393 49.58 30.63 20.22
CA GLY A 393 48.40 31.27 20.82
C GLY A 393 48.43 31.27 22.35
N LYS A 394 47.30 31.60 22.97
CA LYS A 394 47.11 31.60 24.43
C LYS A 394 46.55 30.28 24.96
N TYR A 395 46.85 30.00 26.23
CA TYR A 395 46.24 28.90 26.97
C TYR A 395 45.02 29.39 27.77
N TYR A 396 43.89 28.72 27.57
CA TYR A 396 42.64 28.89 28.35
C TYR A 396 42.22 27.62 29.11
N PRO A 397 43.00 27.13 30.10
CA PRO A 397 42.66 25.92 30.86
C PRO A 397 41.32 26.04 31.61
N GLU A 398 40.93 27.24 32.03
CA GLU A 398 39.65 27.55 32.70
C GLU A 398 38.42 27.31 31.81
N CYS A 399 38.61 27.30 30.48
CA CYS A 399 37.55 26.99 29.53
C CYS A 399 37.17 25.50 29.53
N PHE A 400 37.91 24.62 30.20
CA PHE A 400 37.65 23.17 30.26
C PHE A 400 37.16 22.76 31.65
N ALA A 401 35.92 22.30 31.76
CA ALA A 401 35.33 21.93 33.05
C ALA A 401 35.82 20.59 33.59
N ASP A 402 35.62 20.39 34.89
CA ASP A 402 35.98 19.17 35.58
C ASP A 402 34.91 18.08 35.40
N HIS A 403 35.36 16.85 35.21
CA HIS A 403 34.50 15.72 34.87
C HIS A 403 35.02 14.47 35.56
N HIS A 404 34.12 13.54 35.84
CA HIS A 404 34.48 12.23 36.38
C HIS A 404 34.33 11.22 35.24
N GLY A 405 35.46 10.75 34.72
CA GLY A 405 35.50 9.75 33.66
C GLY A 405 34.75 8.46 34.05
N SER A 406 34.13 7.83 33.04
CA SER A 406 33.54 6.48 33.18
C SER A 406 34.61 5.46 33.56
N GLY A 407 34.32 4.51 34.45
CA GLY A 407 35.27 3.44 34.80
C GLY A 407 35.44 2.37 33.72
N TYR A 408 36.46 1.51 33.87
CA TYR A 408 36.76 0.39 32.96
C TYR A 408 35.53 -0.46 32.60
N GLY A 409 34.74 -0.86 33.60
CA GLY A 409 33.56 -1.70 33.41
C GLY A 409 32.50 -1.05 32.51
N GLU A 410 32.34 0.28 32.58
CA GLU A 410 31.38 1.01 31.74
C GLU A 410 31.82 1.05 30.28
N TYR A 411 33.12 1.29 30.02
CA TYR A 411 33.65 1.28 28.66
C TYR A 411 33.52 -0.12 28.03
N ARG A 412 33.84 -1.17 28.77
CA ARG A 412 33.67 -2.56 28.33
C ARG A 412 32.22 -2.88 27.98
N ILE A 413 31.26 -2.53 28.85
CA ILE A 413 29.83 -2.74 28.58
C ILE A 413 29.39 -1.98 27.32
N ARG A 414 29.81 -0.70 27.18
CA ARG A 414 29.48 0.12 26.00
C ARG A 414 30.07 -0.46 24.72
N ALA A 415 31.30 -0.99 24.78
CA ALA A 415 31.95 -1.62 23.63
C ALA A 415 31.19 -2.87 23.18
N ILE A 416 30.81 -3.76 24.11
CA ILE A 416 29.99 -4.95 23.84
C ILE A 416 28.65 -4.55 23.21
N GLN A 417 27.95 -3.58 23.79
CA GLN A 417 26.65 -3.11 23.28
C GLN A 417 26.73 -2.54 21.87
N LYS A 418 27.88 -1.97 21.49
CA LYS A 418 28.12 -1.37 20.18
C LYS A 418 28.86 -2.29 19.21
N ASN A 419 29.17 -3.52 19.62
CA ASN A 419 30.00 -4.46 18.89
C ASN A 419 31.36 -3.85 18.47
N ILE A 420 32.03 -3.20 19.43
CA ILE A 420 33.36 -2.60 19.26
C ILE A 420 34.36 -3.51 19.98
N GLU A 421 35.47 -3.82 19.31
CA GLU A 421 36.58 -4.57 19.91
C GLU A 421 37.08 -3.88 21.19
N TYR A 422 37.36 -4.70 22.21
CA TYR A 422 37.84 -4.23 23.51
C TYR A 422 38.88 -5.21 24.03
N SER A 423 40.16 -4.93 23.76
CA SER A 423 41.28 -5.81 24.12
C SER A 423 42.10 -5.31 25.31
N ILE A 424 41.84 -4.09 25.79
CA ILE A 424 42.61 -3.51 26.89
C ILE A 424 42.29 -4.16 28.25
N THR A 425 43.31 -4.29 29.08
CA THR A 425 43.21 -4.80 30.45
C THR A 425 42.80 -3.69 31.44
N PRO A 426 42.30 -4.04 32.64
CA PRO A 426 42.06 -3.05 33.69
C PRO A 426 43.30 -2.25 34.07
N GLU A 427 44.47 -2.89 34.10
CA GLU A 427 45.74 -2.25 34.44
C GLU A 427 46.13 -1.22 33.38
N GLU A 428 46.10 -1.59 32.10
CA GLU A 428 46.36 -0.67 30.98
C GLU A 428 45.41 0.52 31.01
N TYR A 429 44.13 0.28 31.28
CA TYR A 429 43.14 1.33 31.43
C TYR A 429 43.53 2.32 32.54
N TYR A 430 43.84 1.84 33.75
CA TYR A 430 44.18 2.71 34.88
C TYR A 430 45.51 3.43 34.70
N ASN A 431 46.45 2.86 33.93
CA ASN A 431 47.69 3.52 33.58
C ASN A 431 47.46 4.65 32.58
N ILE A 432 46.56 4.46 31.60
CA ILE A 432 46.28 5.49 30.60
C ILE A 432 45.53 6.67 31.20
N VAL A 433 44.46 6.44 31.96
CA VAL A 433 43.63 7.56 32.46
C VAL A 433 44.38 8.51 33.40
N LYS A 434 45.50 8.09 34.00
CA LYS A 434 46.38 8.96 34.82
C LYS A 434 47.06 10.06 33.99
N ASN A 435 47.24 9.86 32.69
CA ASN A 435 47.88 10.82 31.82
C ASN A 435 46.99 12.05 31.59
N ASP A 436 47.63 13.16 31.23
CA ASP A 436 46.95 14.38 30.82
C ASP A 436 46.18 14.17 29.51
N CYS A 437 45.13 14.97 29.30
CA CYS A 437 44.35 14.88 28.08
C CYS A 437 45.25 15.13 26.86
N TYR A 438 45.30 14.16 25.94
CA TYR A 438 46.19 14.27 24.78
C TYR A 438 45.86 15.43 23.83
N LEU A 439 44.65 16.00 23.91
CA LEU A 439 44.19 17.10 23.06
C LEU A 439 44.45 18.48 23.67
N CYS A 440 44.13 18.67 24.95
CA CYS A 440 44.20 19.98 25.62
C CYS A 440 45.15 20.03 26.83
N GLY A 441 45.80 18.92 27.19
CA GLY A 441 46.69 18.89 28.35
C GLY A 441 46.02 18.97 29.71
N LYS A 442 44.68 18.87 29.79
CA LYS A 442 43.99 18.90 31.09
C LYS A 442 44.47 17.73 31.99
N PRO A 443 44.99 18.01 33.20
CA PRO A 443 45.59 17.00 34.05
C PRO A 443 44.55 16.17 34.79
N ASN A 444 44.93 14.95 35.16
CA ASN A 444 44.12 14.11 36.05
C ASN A 444 44.41 14.50 37.51
N ILE A 445 43.42 15.11 38.17
CA ILE A 445 43.53 15.63 39.54
C ILE A 445 42.34 15.14 40.39
N ARG A 446 42.38 15.35 41.70
CA ARG A 446 41.37 14.81 42.64
C ARG A 446 39.90 15.06 42.24
N ASN A 447 39.60 16.21 41.64
CA ASN A 447 38.25 16.59 41.23
C ASN A 447 37.98 16.37 39.73
N HIS A 448 38.95 15.86 38.98
CA HIS A 448 38.86 15.63 37.54
C HIS A 448 39.58 14.35 37.13
N ASN A 449 38.84 13.42 36.52
CA ASN A 449 39.42 12.18 36.02
C ASN A 449 39.23 12.13 34.51
N ASN A 450 40.34 12.04 33.78
CA ASN A 450 40.33 11.79 32.35
C ASN A 450 39.69 10.43 32.04
N GLY A 451 39.01 10.35 30.91
CA GLY A 451 38.56 9.08 30.33
C GLY A 451 39.55 8.59 29.27
N ILE A 452 39.07 7.67 28.43
CA ILE A 452 39.81 7.24 27.23
C ILE A 452 39.04 7.66 25.98
N ASP A 453 39.76 8.15 24.98
CA ASP A 453 39.27 8.40 23.63
C ASP A 453 39.90 7.41 22.66
N ARG A 454 39.14 6.99 21.65
CA ARG A 454 39.64 6.18 20.54
C ARG A 454 40.09 7.14 19.45
N VAL A 455 41.39 7.27 19.23
CA VAL A 455 41.97 8.22 18.28
C VAL A 455 41.35 8.01 16.89
N ASP A 456 41.37 6.76 16.41
CA ASP A 456 40.58 6.30 15.28
C ASP A 456 39.29 5.63 15.76
N ASN A 457 38.16 6.26 15.42
CA ASN A 457 36.83 5.77 15.80
C ASN A 457 36.40 4.49 15.08
N MET A 458 37.06 4.13 13.97
CA MET A 458 36.84 2.88 13.23
C MET A 458 37.50 1.67 13.90
N LYS A 459 38.50 1.90 14.76
CA LYS A 459 39.17 0.87 15.53
C LYS A 459 38.54 0.68 16.92
N GLY A 460 38.87 -0.46 17.54
CA GLY A 460 38.45 -0.82 18.88
C GLY A 460 39.14 -0.02 19.98
N TYR A 461 38.82 -0.40 21.22
CA TYR A 461 39.64 -0.07 22.40
C TYR A 461 40.81 -1.06 22.43
N VAL A 462 41.83 -0.73 21.65
CA VAL A 462 43.12 -1.42 21.58
C VAL A 462 44.21 -0.43 22.03
N LEU A 463 45.29 -0.92 22.65
CA LEU A 463 46.27 -0.09 23.35
C LEU A 463 46.82 1.06 22.49
N ASP A 464 47.21 0.77 21.24
CA ASP A 464 47.77 1.77 20.32
C ASP A 464 46.75 2.78 19.76
N ASN A 465 45.46 2.54 19.96
CA ASN A 465 44.38 3.41 19.47
C ASN A 465 43.75 4.28 20.56
N ILE A 466 44.10 4.07 21.84
CA ILE A 466 43.48 4.80 22.94
C ILE A 466 44.42 5.82 23.57
N LYS A 467 43.88 6.97 23.95
CA LYS A 467 44.60 8.02 24.67
C LYS A 467 43.75 8.60 25.79
N ALA A 468 44.42 9.08 26.84
CA ALA A 468 43.75 9.78 27.93
C ALA A 468 43.12 11.07 27.40
N CYS A 469 41.83 11.27 27.65
CA CYS A 469 41.11 12.43 27.13
C CYS A 469 40.05 12.93 28.10
N CYS A 470 40.01 14.25 28.29
CA CYS A 470 38.97 14.88 29.08
C CYS A 470 37.61 14.79 28.36
N GLY A 471 36.52 14.90 29.13
CA GLY A 471 35.16 14.79 28.60
C GLY A 471 34.83 15.83 27.53
N GLU A 472 35.27 17.08 27.71
CA GLU A 472 35.06 18.18 26.75
C GLU A 472 35.69 17.87 25.39
N CYS A 473 36.98 17.50 25.37
CA CYS A 473 37.69 17.19 24.13
C CYS A 473 37.13 15.94 23.44
N ASN A 474 36.76 14.91 24.21
CA ASN A 474 36.14 13.72 23.64
C ASN A 474 34.75 14.04 23.04
N TYR A 475 33.99 14.95 23.66
CA TYR A 475 32.71 15.42 23.12
C TYR A 475 32.89 16.24 21.84
N MET A 476 33.89 17.13 21.80
CA MET A 476 34.22 17.92 20.60
C MET A 476 34.67 17.02 19.45
N LYS A 477 35.57 16.06 19.70
CA LYS A 477 36.06 15.12 18.69
C LYS A 477 34.97 14.17 18.22
N LYS A 478 34.19 13.63 19.14
CA LYS A 478 33.05 12.75 18.86
C LYS A 478 33.45 11.61 17.91
N ASN A 479 32.74 11.46 16.80
CA ASN A 479 32.99 10.48 15.75
C ASN A 479 33.69 11.08 14.52
N PHE A 480 34.20 12.31 14.63
CA PHE A 480 34.98 12.94 13.56
C PHE A 480 36.39 12.36 13.51
N VAL A 481 37.00 12.42 12.33
CA VAL A 481 38.42 12.10 12.14
C VAL A 481 39.24 13.17 12.84
N LEU A 482 40.31 12.77 13.54
CA LEU A 482 41.10 13.71 14.34
C LEU A 482 41.68 14.85 13.49
N ASP A 483 42.19 14.55 12.29
CA ASP A 483 42.73 15.57 11.39
C ASP A 483 41.67 16.59 10.96
N ASP A 484 40.43 16.15 10.68
CA ASP A 484 39.32 17.05 10.37
C ASP A 484 38.99 17.97 11.56
N VAL A 485 39.08 17.44 12.78
CA VAL A 485 38.87 18.22 14.01
C VAL A 485 39.95 19.28 14.17
N MET A 486 41.22 18.91 13.96
CA MET A 486 42.35 19.84 14.04
C MET A 486 42.27 20.92 12.95
N ASN A 487 41.98 20.53 11.71
CA ASN A 487 41.73 21.46 10.61
C ASN A 487 40.55 22.39 10.94
N LYS A 488 39.47 21.86 11.54
CA LYS A 488 38.33 22.67 11.93
C LYS A 488 38.70 23.69 12.99
N PHE A 489 39.51 23.33 13.99
CA PHE A 489 40.02 24.30 14.97
C PHE A 489 40.88 25.38 14.30
N MET A 490 41.76 25.02 13.35
CA MET A 490 42.56 26.01 12.61
C MET A 490 41.68 27.02 11.88
N MET A 491 40.64 26.56 11.18
CA MET A 491 39.69 27.45 10.50
C MET A 491 38.96 28.39 11.48
N ILE A 492 38.65 27.90 12.69
CA ILE A 492 38.00 28.71 13.73
C ILE A 492 38.95 29.78 14.23
N PHE A 493 40.19 29.40 14.53
CA PHE A 493 41.21 30.33 14.99
C PHE A 493 41.48 31.43 13.97
N GLU A 494 41.71 31.09 12.70
CA GLU A 494 41.97 32.11 11.66
C GLU A 494 40.77 33.03 11.43
N LYS A 495 39.54 32.53 11.55
CA LYS A 495 38.32 33.34 11.37
C LYS A 495 38.18 34.41 12.46
N HIS A 496 38.61 34.12 13.68
CA HIS A 496 38.47 35.00 14.84
C HIS A 496 39.78 35.66 15.29
N ARG A 497 40.88 35.45 14.56
CA ARG A 497 42.21 35.95 14.91
C ARG A 497 42.27 37.47 15.10
N GLY A 498 41.48 38.23 14.32
CA GLY A 498 41.38 39.68 14.38
C GLY A 498 40.62 40.21 15.61
N ASP A 499 39.59 39.51 16.08
CA ASP A 499 38.84 39.87 17.30
C ASP A 499 39.76 39.88 18.53
N PHE A 500 40.80 39.03 18.53
CA PHE A 500 41.82 38.99 19.58
C PHE A 500 42.88 40.11 19.45
N GLU A 501 43.06 40.75 18.29
CA GLU A 501 43.96 41.92 18.12
C GLU A 501 43.35 43.21 18.68
N ASP A 502 42.04 43.41 18.55
CA ASP A 502 41.34 44.57 19.11
C ASP A 502 41.20 44.50 20.65
N GLU A 503 40.93 43.32 21.23
CA GLU A 503 40.97 43.15 22.70
C GLU A 503 42.38 43.38 23.25
N ARG A 504 43.43 42.98 22.51
CA ARG A 504 44.83 43.29 22.86
C ARG A 504 45.04 44.80 22.87
N HIS A 505 44.57 45.53 21.85
CA HIS A 505 44.73 46.98 21.79
C HIS A 505 43.99 47.67 22.93
N GLN A 506 42.73 47.29 23.19
CA GLN A 506 41.90 47.85 24.27
C GLN A 506 42.49 47.60 25.67
N PHE A 507 42.97 46.38 25.96
CA PHE A 507 43.58 46.03 27.24
C PHE A 507 44.93 46.75 27.45
N PHE A 508 45.74 46.89 26.39
CA PHE A 508 46.97 47.68 26.45
C PHE A 508 46.70 49.18 26.62
N THR A 509 45.64 49.75 26.02
CA THR A 509 45.22 51.13 26.30
C THR A 509 44.67 51.30 27.72
N GLN A 510 43.93 50.32 28.25
CA GLN A 510 43.41 50.36 29.62
C GLN A 510 44.56 50.34 30.65
N ILE A 511 45.55 49.45 30.48
CA ILE A 511 46.77 49.42 31.29
C ILE A 511 47.57 50.72 31.13
N ARG A 512 47.65 51.29 29.92
CA ARG A 512 48.34 52.58 29.69
C ARG A 512 47.66 53.76 30.37
N ILE A 513 46.35 53.71 30.56
CA ILE A 513 45.58 54.74 31.25
C ILE A 513 45.69 54.57 32.78
N GLU A 514 45.82 53.34 33.28
CA GLU A 514 46.01 53.06 34.71
C GLU A 514 47.45 53.24 35.20
N THR A 515 48.44 53.35 34.29
CA THR A 515 49.87 53.46 34.64
C THR A 515 50.47 54.86 34.45
N THR A 516 49.64 55.90 34.27
CA THR A 516 50.13 57.29 34.21
C THR A 516 50.39 57.96 35.56
N ASP A 517 50.21 57.26 36.69
CA ASP A 517 50.63 57.75 38.01
C ASP A 517 51.87 56.97 38.50
N SER A 518 53.04 57.57 38.20
CA SER A 518 54.34 57.52 38.88
C SER A 518 54.85 56.23 39.56
N GLU A 519 56.07 55.85 39.14
CA GLU A 519 57.11 55.11 39.87
C GLU A 519 56.96 53.58 40.03
N SER A 520 57.56 52.83 39.11
CA SER A 520 58.68 51.89 39.38
C SER A 520 58.81 50.87 38.24
N PHE A 521 59.85 51.06 37.45
CA PHE A 521 60.34 50.10 36.46
C PHE A 521 61.35 49.20 37.19
N GLU A 522 61.11 47.89 37.18
CA GLU A 522 61.91 46.75 37.71
C GLU A 522 61.25 46.01 38.87
N LEU A 523 60.50 44.93 38.56
CA LEU A 523 60.37 43.67 39.33
C LEU A 523 59.17 42.83 38.87
N THR A 524 59.29 42.06 37.78
CA THR A 524 58.44 40.87 37.58
C THR A 524 59.13 39.86 36.67
N ASN A 525 60.10 39.11 37.21
CA ASN A 525 60.58 37.86 36.60
C ASN A 525 60.94 36.78 37.64
N SER A 526 60.28 36.75 38.81
CA SER A 526 60.55 35.71 39.84
C SER A 526 59.31 35.11 40.53
N PHE A 527 58.17 34.99 39.84
CA PHE A 527 56.95 34.41 40.42
C PHE A 527 56.44 33.15 39.68
N ILE A 528 57.35 32.36 39.11
CA ILE A 528 57.06 30.99 38.66
C ILE A 528 58.19 30.08 39.16
N GLU A 529 58.14 29.73 40.43
CA GLU A 529 58.77 28.55 41.04
C GLU A 529 58.53 28.64 42.54
N ASN A 530 57.53 27.92 43.06
CA ASN A 530 57.45 27.38 44.43
C ASN A 530 56.01 26.95 44.76
N ALA A 531 55.63 25.76 44.31
CA ALA A 531 54.52 25.00 44.89
C ALA A 531 54.73 23.49 44.64
N VAL A 532 55.85 22.96 45.10
CA VAL A 532 56.06 21.51 45.29
C VAL A 532 56.74 21.35 46.66
N VAL A 533 56.34 20.30 47.39
CA VAL A 533 56.89 19.74 48.64
C VAL A 533 55.96 19.91 49.86
N LEU A 534 55.84 18.79 50.61
CA LEU A 534 55.11 18.49 51.86
C LEU A 534 53.75 17.80 51.60
N GLN A 535 53.50 16.51 51.90
CA GLN A 535 54.06 15.61 52.91
C GLN A 535 54.01 14.13 52.48
N THR A 536 55.08 13.41 52.76
CA THR A 536 55.16 11.95 52.88
C THR A 536 54.87 11.51 54.32
N ASN A 537 54.54 10.22 54.46
CA ASN A 537 54.55 9.37 55.66
C ASN A 537 53.24 9.24 56.45
N ASN A 538 52.61 8.05 56.33
CA ASN A 538 52.28 7.26 57.51
C ASN A 538 52.07 5.79 57.12
N GLU A 539 53.04 4.95 57.46
CA GLU A 539 52.86 3.51 57.68
C GLU A 539 52.34 3.31 59.10
N ASN A 540 51.39 2.39 59.30
CA ASN A 540 51.41 1.37 60.36
C ASN A 540 50.03 0.69 60.52
N GLY A 541 50.06 -0.64 60.70
CA GLY A 541 49.23 -1.29 61.72
C GLY A 541 48.14 -2.26 61.24
N ILE A 542 48.54 -3.50 61.01
CA ILE A 542 47.69 -4.70 61.04
C ILE A 542 47.16 -4.91 62.47
N VAL A 543 45.86 -5.17 62.65
CA VAL A 543 45.36 -6.02 63.75
C VAL A 543 44.20 -6.88 63.26
N ASP A 544 44.47 -8.17 63.24
CA ASP A 544 43.55 -9.29 63.08
C ASP A 544 42.70 -9.47 64.35
N ASN A 545 41.43 -9.87 64.22
CA ASN A 545 40.71 -10.51 65.31
C ASN A 545 39.54 -11.35 64.78
N GLN A 546 39.80 -12.64 64.65
CA GLN A 546 38.79 -13.68 64.54
C GLN A 546 38.30 -14.06 65.95
N LYS A 547 36.98 -14.20 66.12
CA LYS A 547 36.40 -15.18 67.05
C LYS A 547 35.18 -15.84 66.41
N GLU A 548 35.33 -17.14 66.18
CA GLU A 548 34.30 -18.08 65.77
C GLU A 548 33.25 -18.30 66.87
N THR A 549 32.00 -18.49 66.47
CA THR A 549 31.04 -19.37 67.17
C THR A 549 30.15 -20.07 66.14
N THR A 550 29.81 -21.31 66.46
CA THR A 550 29.35 -22.40 65.58
C THR A 550 27.81 -22.47 65.36
N VAL A 551 27.41 -22.49 64.07
CA VAL A 551 26.28 -23.12 63.30
C VAL A 551 25.18 -23.87 64.12
N PRO A 552 23.84 -23.73 63.84
CA PRO A 552 23.24 -24.14 62.56
C PRO A 552 22.05 -23.34 61.95
N ASP A 553 21.82 -23.68 60.67
CA ASP A 553 20.74 -23.34 59.74
C ASP A 553 20.80 -22.02 58.95
N LYS A 554 21.19 -22.16 57.68
CA LYS A 554 21.09 -21.16 56.60
C LYS A 554 19.62 -20.84 56.32
N ILE A 555 19.05 -19.89 57.07
CA ILE A 555 17.93 -19.09 56.57
C ILE A 555 18.54 -18.02 55.66
N ASP A 556 18.20 -18.04 54.36
CA ASP A 556 18.62 -17.01 53.41
C ASP A 556 18.11 -15.63 53.90
N LYS A 557 19.01 -14.84 54.50
CA LYS A 557 18.72 -13.49 55.03
C LYS A 557 18.14 -12.58 53.95
N LYS A 558 18.43 -12.86 52.66
CA LYS A 558 17.89 -12.13 51.50
C LYS A 558 16.43 -12.50 51.26
N GLU A 559 16.08 -13.78 51.37
CA GLU A 559 14.72 -14.32 51.27
C GLU A 559 13.85 -13.81 52.45
N LEU A 560 14.38 -13.82 53.67
CA LEU A 560 13.68 -13.33 54.86
C LEU A 560 13.41 -11.82 54.78
N ASN A 561 14.37 -11.03 54.27
CA ASN A 561 14.16 -9.60 54.01
C ASN A 561 13.15 -9.35 52.88
N ARG A 562 13.16 -10.16 51.81
CA ARG A 562 12.15 -10.08 50.74
C ARG A 562 10.75 -10.39 51.27
N LEU A 563 10.60 -11.43 52.08
CA LEU A 563 9.33 -11.81 52.72
C LEU A 563 8.82 -10.73 53.69
N ARG A 564 9.71 -10.13 54.50
CA ARG A 564 9.36 -8.98 55.36
C ARG A 564 8.90 -7.77 54.55
N GLN A 565 9.63 -7.42 53.49
CA GLN A 565 9.24 -6.29 52.62
C GLN A 565 7.92 -6.56 51.89
N ARG A 566 7.68 -7.81 51.47
CA ARG A 566 6.44 -8.22 50.83
C ARG A 566 5.25 -8.12 51.79
N ARG A 567 5.35 -8.68 53.01
CA ARG A 567 4.29 -8.56 54.03
C ARG A 567 4.02 -7.12 54.43
N TYR A 568 5.05 -6.30 54.58
CA TYR A 568 4.88 -4.86 54.85
C TYR A 568 4.10 -4.17 53.73
N ARG A 569 4.41 -4.49 52.47
CA ARG A 569 3.75 -3.92 51.29
C ARG A 569 2.30 -4.39 51.18
N GLU A 570 2.03 -5.67 51.40
CA GLU A 570 0.68 -6.25 51.38
C GLU A 570 -0.19 -5.69 52.51
N ASN A 571 0.34 -5.55 53.74
CA ASN A 571 -0.37 -4.93 54.85
C ASN A 571 -0.66 -3.44 54.59
N LYS A 572 0.29 -2.69 54.02
CA LYS A 572 0.04 -1.29 53.68
C LYS A 572 -0.93 -1.10 52.50
N ILE A 573 -0.98 -2.05 51.56
CA ILE A 573 -2.00 -2.06 50.50
C ILE A 573 -3.39 -2.30 51.10
N LYS A 574 -3.52 -3.24 52.06
CA LYS A 574 -4.78 -3.48 52.78
C LYS A 574 -5.24 -2.27 53.60
N GLU A 575 -4.31 -1.56 54.23
CA GLU A 575 -4.60 -0.49 55.18
C GLU A 575 -4.84 0.88 54.51
N LYS A 576 -4.15 1.18 53.38
CA LYS A 576 -4.16 2.51 52.74
C LYS A 576 -4.40 2.50 51.22
N GLY A 577 -4.64 1.34 50.63
CA GLY A 577 -4.87 1.18 49.19
C GLY A 577 -3.60 1.19 48.35
N ILE A 578 -3.70 0.65 47.13
CA ILE A 578 -2.57 0.49 46.22
C ILE A 578 -2.04 1.84 45.68
N ASP A 579 -2.91 2.85 45.60
CA ASP A 579 -2.55 4.15 45.04
C ASP A 579 -1.67 4.98 46.00
N PHE A 580 -1.87 4.87 47.32
CA PHE A 580 -0.96 5.43 48.33
C PHE A 580 0.46 4.83 48.23
N ILE A 581 0.57 3.53 47.95
CA ILE A 581 1.86 2.84 47.77
C ILE A 581 2.54 3.27 46.47
N LYS A 582 1.78 3.46 45.38
CA LYS A 582 2.31 4.01 44.12
C LYS A 582 2.78 5.44 44.31
N GLU A 583 2.03 6.27 45.03
CA GLU A 583 2.39 7.65 45.32
C GLU A 583 3.66 7.75 46.16
N LYS A 584 3.79 6.98 47.25
CA LYS A 584 5.03 6.90 48.04
C LYS A 584 6.21 6.33 47.25
N HIS A 585 5.97 5.38 46.35
CA HIS A 585 7.02 4.87 45.46
C HIS A 585 7.46 5.93 44.46
N ASN A 586 6.52 6.69 43.88
CA ASN A 586 6.80 7.81 43.00
C ASN A 586 7.51 8.95 43.73
N GLU A 587 7.15 9.21 44.99
CA GLU A 587 7.82 10.19 45.86
C GLU A 587 9.26 9.74 46.18
N LYS A 588 9.47 8.46 46.50
CA LYS A 588 10.81 7.87 46.66
C LYS A 588 11.62 7.93 45.37
N MET A 589 11.01 7.67 44.22
CA MET A 589 11.66 7.80 42.91
C MET A 589 11.94 9.27 42.55
N ARG A 590 11.09 10.22 42.96
CA ARG A 590 11.37 11.67 42.87
C ARG A 590 12.55 12.06 43.77
N ARG A 591 12.61 11.55 45.00
CA ARG A 591 13.74 11.78 45.92
C ARG A 591 15.03 11.13 45.42
N LEU A 592 14.98 9.94 44.82
CA LEU A 592 16.14 9.31 44.18
C LEU A 592 16.58 10.06 42.92
N ARG A 593 15.65 10.61 42.13
CA ARG A 593 15.97 11.51 41.01
C ARG A 593 16.56 12.83 41.48
N ASN A 594 16.04 13.40 42.57
CA ASN A 594 16.61 14.60 43.18
C ASN A 594 17.96 14.34 43.86
N ASN A 595 18.19 13.16 44.46
CA ASN A 595 19.50 12.78 45.00
C ASN A 595 20.52 12.46 43.89
N ASN A 596 20.09 11.87 42.77
CA ASN A 596 20.96 11.72 41.58
C ASN A 596 21.25 13.07 40.90
N ASN A 597 20.38 14.07 41.06
CA ASN A 597 20.65 15.45 40.63
C ASN A 597 21.51 16.23 41.66
N ASN A 598 21.42 15.91 42.96
CA ASN A 598 22.16 16.57 44.03
C ASN A 598 23.55 15.99 44.30
N ASN A 599 23.89 14.79 43.81
CA ASN A 599 25.26 14.28 43.80
C ASN A 599 26.14 14.87 42.67
N ASN A 600 25.61 15.84 41.91
CA ASN A 600 26.35 16.69 40.97
C ASN A 600 26.37 18.17 41.44
N ASN A 601 26.11 18.43 42.72
CA ASN A 601 26.38 19.74 43.32
C ASN A 601 27.84 19.78 43.78
N ASN A 602 28.72 20.16 42.86
CA ASN A 602 29.60 21.32 43.01
C ASN A 602 30.40 21.56 41.73
N ASN A 603 30.33 22.80 41.23
CA ASN A 603 31.20 23.44 40.23
C ASN A 603 31.21 22.92 38.78
N ASN A 604 30.12 23.09 38.03
CA ASN A 604 30.16 23.03 36.55
C ASN A 604 29.53 24.29 35.93
N ASN A 605 30.34 25.34 35.77
CA ASN A 605 29.91 26.63 35.21
C ASN A 605 29.92 26.68 33.66
N SER A 606 30.32 25.63 32.93
CA SER A 606 30.50 25.69 31.46
C SER A 606 29.35 25.13 30.61
N ILE A 607 28.45 24.31 31.18
CA ILE A 607 27.37 23.62 30.44
C ILE A 607 26.01 24.05 30.98
N VAL A 608 25.23 24.74 30.15
CA VAL A 608 23.85 25.11 30.48
C VAL A 608 22.96 23.88 30.60
N LYS A 609 22.39 23.64 31.78
CA LYS A 609 21.40 22.58 32.03
C LYS A 609 20.07 22.94 31.37
N ASN A 610 19.45 21.99 30.66
CA ASN A 610 18.17 22.20 30.00
C ASN A 610 17.01 21.87 30.96
N GLU A 611 16.71 22.80 31.86
CA GLU A 611 15.72 22.64 32.92
C GLU A 611 14.27 22.77 32.41
N ASN A 612 14.06 23.30 31.20
CA ASN A 612 12.76 23.72 30.68
C ASN A 612 12.12 22.75 29.67
N LYS A 613 12.70 21.57 29.45
CA LYS A 613 12.22 20.61 28.44
C LYS A 613 10.91 19.94 28.86
N LEU A 614 9.91 19.95 27.98
CA LEU A 614 8.65 19.23 28.21
C LEU A 614 8.90 17.73 28.50
N SER A 615 8.24 17.23 29.54
CA SER A 615 8.20 15.82 29.90
C SER A 615 7.54 14.98 28.80
N ILE A 616 7.77 13.66 28.83
CA ILE A 616 7.17 12.72 27.86
C ILE A 616 5.64 12.77 27.94
N GLU A 617 5.07 12.93 29.13
CA GLU A 617 3.63 13.00 29.37
C GLU A 617 3.04 14.30 28.83
N GLU A 618 3.63 15.46 29.14
CA GLU A 618 3.20 16.75 28.57
C GLU A 618 3.27 16.74 27.03
N ARG A 619 4.30 16.11 26.44
CA ARG A 619 4.41 15.96 24.98
C ARG A 619 3.29 15.10 24.41
N ARG A 620 2.91 14.01 25.10
CA ARG A 620 1.80 13.14 24.67
C ARG A 620 0.48 13.89 24.74
N GLU A 621 0.25 14.61 25.83
CA GLU A 621 -0.98 15.36 26.05
C GLU A 621 -1.13 16.54 25.08
N LYS A 622 -0.07 17.32 24.86
CA LYS A 622 -0.06 18.39 23.86
C LYS A 622 -0.34 17.86 22.44
N ASN A 623 0.23 16.71 22.08
CA ASN A 623 -0.06 16.06 20.80
C ASN A 623 -1.50 15.53 20.72
N ARG A 624 -2.06 15.03 21.83
CA ARG A 624 -3.45 14.59 21.93
C ARG A 624 -4.39 15.79 21.71
N LEU A 625 -4.18 16.89 22.45
CA LEU A 625 -4.94 18.13 22.32
C LEU A 625 -4.84 18.71 20.90
N LYS A 626 -3.64 18.76 20.29
CA LYS A 626 -3.47 19.22 18.90
C LYS A 626 -4.23 18.33 17.91
N LYS A 627 -4.21 17.01 18.11
CA LYS A 627 -4.99 16.07 17.28
C LYS A 627 -6.49 16.20 17.53
N GLN A 628 -6.91 16.51 18.75
CA GLN A 628 -8.31 16.74 19.10
C GLN A 628 -8.81 18.04 18.48
N LYS A 629 -8.11 19.17 18.66
CA LYS A 629 -8.41 20.45 18.02
C LYS A 629 -8.44 20.34 16.50
N ARG A 630 -7.52 19.60 15.88
CA ARG A 630 -7.59 19.33 14.43
C ARG A 630 -8.84 18.53 14.04
N ARG A 631 -9.29 17.59 14.88
CA ARG A 631 -10.54 16.84 14.64
C ARG A 631 -11.76 17.72 14.88
N GLU A 632 -11.75 18.59 15.88
CA GLU A 632 -12.80 19.57 16.16
C GLU A 632 -12.91 20.56 15.00
N ASN A 633 -11.81 21.17 14.56
CA ASN A 633 -11.80 22.04 13.38
C ASN A 633 -12.27 21.30 12.11
N LEU A 634 -11.97 20.00 11.96
CA LEU A 634 -12.49 19.20 10.85
C LEU A 634 -13.99 18.89 11.04
N LYS A 635 -14.46 18.65 12.27
CA LYS A 635 -15.88 18.45 12.57
C LYS A 635 -16.69 19.74 12.41
N GLU A 636 -16.14 20.87 12.78
CA GLU A 636 -16.71 22.19 12.55
C GLU A 636 -16.73 22.49 11.05
N LYS A 637 -15.59 22.26 10.37
CA LYS A 637 -15.49 22.43 8.92
C LYS A 637 -16.35 21.47 8.09
N TYR A 638 -16.68 20.26 8.55
CA TYR A 638 -17.42 19.27 7.72
C TYR A 638 -18.72 18.74 8.35
N GLY A 639 -19.01 19.13 9.59
CA GLY A 639 -20.20 18.76 10.35
C GLY A 639 -21.26 19.86 10.39
N ASP A 640 -20.91 21.09 10.02
CA ASP A 640 -21.85 22.19 9.88
C ASP A 640 -22.68 22.06 8.59
N GLU A 641 -24.00 22.08 8.73
CA GLU A 641 -24.95 22.08 7.59
C GLU A 641 -24.75 23.32 6.71
N GLU A 642 -24.27 24.42 7.27
CA GLU A 642 -23.98 25.65 6.53
C GLU A 642 -22.76 25.47 5.61
N TYR A 643 -21.69 24.81 6.08
CA TYR A 643 -20.55 24.46 5.23
C TYR A 643 -20.94 23.45 4.14
N LYS A 644 -21.78 22.45 4.46
CA LYS A 644 -22.27 21.49 3.44
C LYS A 644 -23.05 22.20 2.34
N LYS A 645 -23.92 23.16 2.71
CA LYS A 645 -24.63 24.02 1.75
C LYS A 645 -23.68 24.89 0.93
N MET A 646 -22.69 25.51 1.57
CA MET A 646 -21.67 26.32 0.90
C MET A 646 -20.83 25.49 -0.08
N ARG A 647 -20.39 24.29 0.32
CA ARG A 647 -19.62 23.38 -0.53
C ARG A 647 -20.46 22.79 -1.67
N ALA A 648 -21.73 22.47 -1.41
CA ALA A 648 -22.66 22.06 -2.45
C ALA A 648 -22.88 23.17 -3.49
N LYS A 649 -22.95 24.44 -3.05
CA LYS A 649 -23.02 25.62 -3.90
C LYS A 649 -21.74 25.80 -4.73
N GLU A 650 -20.56 25.73 -4.13
CA GLU A 650 -19.27 25.77 -4.84
C GLU A 650 -19.18 24.71 -5.96
N ILE A 651 -19.63 23.48 -5.66
CA ILE A 651 -19.64 22.37 -6.63
C ILE A 651 -20.66 22.63 -7.74
N ALA A 652 -21.84 23.19 -7.41
CA ALA A 652 -22.85 23.56 -8.40
C ALA A 652 -22.35 24.68 -9.33
N ASP A 653 -21.69 25.69 -8.78
CA ASP A 653 -21.11 26.81 -9.53
C ASP A 653 -19.97 26.35 -10.45
N HIS A 654 -19.08 25.47 -9.96
CA HIS A 654 -18.05 24.86 -10.80
C HIS A 654 -18.65 24.04 -11.94
N ARG A 655 -19.72 23.28 -11.68
CA ARG A 655 -20.45 22.52 -12.72
C ARG A 655 -21.15 23.43 -13.72
N LYS A 656 -21.65 24.59 -13.28
CA LYS A 656 -22.25 25.60 -14.14
C LYS A 656 -21.19 26.19 -15.06
N LYS A 657 -20.07 26.66 -14.52
CA LYS A 657 -18.91 27.16 -15.31
C LYS A 657 -18.38 26.15 -16.32
N LYS A 658 -18.22 24.88 -15.91
CA LYS A 658 -17.76 23.83 -16.83
C LYS A 658 -18.77 23.56 -17.95
N ARG A 659 -20.07 23.69 -17.68
CA ARG A 659 -21.12 23.52 -18.68
C ARG A 659 -21.19 24.71 -19.63
N GLU A 660 -20.98 25.92 -19.12
CA GLU A 660 -20.85 27.15 -19.91
C GLU A 660 -19.63 27.07 -20.84
N GLN A 661 -18.46 26.65 -20.33
CA GLN A 661 -17.27 26.40 -21.16
C GLN A 661 -17.52 25.36 -22.26
N LEU A 662 -18.20 24.25 -21.93
CA LEU A 662 -18.54 23.23 -22.93
C LEU A 662 -19.57 23.71 -23.96
N LEU A 663 -20.43 24.69 -23.61
CA LEU A 663 -21.37 25.30 -24.53
C LEU A 663 -20.68 26.35 -25.43
N GLU A 664 -19.72 27.10 -24.89
CA GLU A 664 -18.85 28.00 -25.66
C GLU A 664 -17.96 27.23 -26.65
N GLU A 665 -17.40 26.09 -26.23
CA GLU A 665 -16.59 25.21 -27.10
C GLU A 665 -17.42 24.55 -28.21
N ASN A 666 -18.69 24.22 -27.95
CA ASN A 666 -19.58 23.62 -28.97
C ASN A 666 -20.21 24.65 -29.93
N ASN A 667 -20.23 25.94 -29.58
CA ASN A 667 -20.69 27.01 -30.47
C ASN A 667 -19.63 27.46 -31.50
N TYR A 668 -18.41 26.92 -31.44
CA TYR A 668 -17.32 27.23 -32.39
C TYR A 668 -17.21 26.25 -33.57
N ILE A 669 -18.18 25.33 -33.72
CA ILE A 669 -18.21 24.36 -34.83
C ILE A 669 -19.54 24.46 -35.58
N ILE A 670 -19.71 25.53 -36.34
CA ILE A 670 -20.51 25.50 -37.58
C ILE A 670 -19.66 26.18 -38.67
N PRO A 671 -18.91 25.43 -39.49
CA PRO A 671 -18.53 25.93 -40.80
C PRO A 671 -19.79 25.92 -41.66
N GLU A 672 -20.20 27.09 -42.14
CA GLU A 672 -21.12 27.20 -43.27
C GLU A 672 -20.56 26.35 -44.43
N VAL A 673 -21.35 25.38 -44.90
CA VAL A 673 -21.16 24.68 -46.17
C VAL A 673 -22.32 25.04 -47.06
#